data_AF-A0A8C8DFN1-F1
#
_entry.id   AF-A0A8C8DFN1-F1
#
_cell.length_a   1.000
_cell.length_b   1.000
_cell.length_c   1.000
_cell.angle_alpha   90.00
_cell.angle_beta   90.00
_cell.angle_gamma   90.00
#
_symmetry.space_group_name_H-M   'P 1'
#
loop_
_entity.id
_entity.type
_entity.pdbx_description
1 polymer ?
#
loop_
_entity_poly.entity_id
_entity_poly.type
_entity_poly.pdbx_seq_one_letter_code
_entity_poly.pdbx_strand_id
1 'polypeptide(L)'
;MDTIEKSNGTDSVICDIKNTPNFNIKSVRIRVGNFTKKLLPKQAVPSLLLILVLIPIIIVVIVGAVWYSYIKQRKMAAQMDKQLELLECDIRNDIRQGFVDMQTEKCDLIENVGAIPFLDYKHFASRIFFPDGGPVMTSCIKDIGQDTVKGQPDESCQALSRLIRDQVFLTSFVHALEEQKNFNVKEKCAVASLLTVSLHGDLPYMTQVMEELLRALMEQPSNSQPKLMLRRTESIVEKLLTNWMSICLYGFLRESVGQPLFLLVCALTQQMSKGPVDSVTEKALYTLNEDWLLWQAQDFSPMRLQVLFAVGTDGEVSEPLEVSALDCDTVEQVKEKILLAFKTKFGFPYNTPLRQIHIEYEKDESFVPLKEVDASSGVLGEVTMLNTLKHYKVPDGASIKVLSKTHPSLSPQSSLKGDQNYSTKYFHLIDPDIDQDQKKNPERKKLKLKEVYLTKLLSTKVAVHSFVENLFRTIWGTPNLKAPPAIKYFFDFLDAQGESKRINDPDVLHIWKTNSLPLRFWVNILKNPQFVFDMEKTPPLDGCLSVIAQAFMDSFSLAEKQLGKHDPTNKLLYAKDISQYKKEVRAYYKQVRDQPPINSSEFKEFLHEESKKHENEFNESAALRELYKYMQRYFDEIKLKLDQNGAPVELKEQLQHVKSLFDSLNCS
;
A
#
# COMPACT_ATOMS: atom_id res chain seq x y z
N MET A 1 77.92 -98.42 -15.85
CA MET A 1 78.28 -98.33 -17.27
C MET A 1 77.23 -97.48 -17.91
N ASP A 2 77.42 -96.28 -18.45
CA ASP A 2 78.52 -95.33 -18.65
C ASP A 2 77.80 -93.95 -18.69
N THR A 3 78.33 -92.75 -18.50
CA THR A 3 79.66 -92.19 -18.75
C THR A 3 79.80 -90.96 -17.86
N ILE A 4 80.98 -90.79 -17.27
CA ILE A 4 81.39 -89.61 -16.50
C ILE A 4 81.95 -88.59 -17.48
N GLU A 5 81.39 -87.37 -17.53
CA GLU A 5 82.14 -86.18 -17.97
C GLU A 5 82.56 -85.38 -16.73
N LYS A 6 83.87 -85.37 -16.48
CA LYS A 6 84.52 -84.48 -15.52
C LYS A 6 85.00 -83.24 -16.28
N SER A 7 84.62 -82.06 -15.82
CA SER A 7 85.39 -80.84 -16.07
C SER A 7 85.49 -80.02 -14.77
N ASN A 8 86.76 -79.83 -14.38
CA ASN A 8 87.31 -78.81 -13.48
C ASN A 8 87.04 -78.84 -11.97
N GLY A 9 87.91 -79.57 -11.26
CA GLY A 9 88.93 -78.89 -10.45
C GLY A 9 88.53 -78.35 -9.07
N THR A 10 87.40 -78.79 -8.52
CA THR A 10 87.15 -78.76 -7.08
C THR A 10 86.52 -80.10 -6.72
N ASP A 11 87.16 -80.87 -5.82
CA ASP A 11 86.53 -82.05 -5.22
C ASP A 11 85.35 -81.55 -4.37
N SER A 12 84.21 -81.35 -5.04
CA SER A 12 82.97 -80.94 -4.44
C SER A 12 82.25 -82.20 -3.98
N VAL A 13 82.16 -82.38 -2.67
CA VAL A 13 81.30 -83.42 -2.11
C VAL A 13 79.88 -82.86 -2.09
N ILE A 14 79.09 -83.26 -3.09
CA ILE A 14 77.65 -83.00 -3.12
C ILE A 14 76.97 -84.05 -2.25
N CYS A 15 76.61 -83.67 -1.02
CA CYS A 15 75.78 -84.50 -0.15
C CYS A 15 74.30 -84.24 -0.44
N ASP A 16 73.70 -85.10 -1.26
CA ASP A 16 72.25 -85.11 -1.49
C ASP A 16 71.57 -85.97 -0.41
N ILE A 17 70.76 -85.34 0.45
CA ILE A 17 69.93 -86.07 1.43
C ILE A 17 68.69 -86.57 0.70
N LYS A 18 68.75 -87.78 0.14
CA LYS A 18 67.60 -88.45 -0.48
C LYS A 18 66.81 -89.20 0.60
N ASN A 19 65.49 -89.02 0.62
CA ASN A 19 64.54 -89.50 1.64
C ASN A 19 64.73 -88.92 3.05
N THR A 20 64.22 -87.70 3.26
CA THR A 20 63.86 -87.22 4.60
C THR A 20 62.34 -87.23 4.76
N PRO A 21 61.75 -88.18 5.51
CA PRO A 21 60.43 -87.93 6.08
C PRO A 21 60.55 -86.77 7.09
N ASN A 22 59.59 -85.84 7.06
CA ASN A 22 59.49 -84.59 7.83
C ASN A 22 60.29 -84.52 9.14
N PHE A 23 61.49 -83.91 9.11
CA PHE A 23 62.17 -83.41 10.31
C PHE A 23 62.56 -81.94 10.11
N ASN A 24 62.31 -81.12 11.14
CA ASN A 24 62.68 -79.70 11.14
C ASN A 24 64.17 -79.55 11.50
N ILE A 25 65.03 -79.53 10.49
CA ILE A 25 66.49 -79.54 10.66
C ILE A 25 66.96 -78.13 11.06
N LYS A 26 67.14 -77.91 12.37
CA LYS A 26 67.59 -76.61 12.93
C LYS A 26 69.05 -76.26 12.61
N SER A 27 69.87 -77.25 12.26
CA SER A 27 71.24 -77.02 11.79
C SER A 27 71.84 -78.30 11.20
N VAL A 28 72.60 -78.19 10.12
CA VAL A 28 73.37 -79.30 9.56
C VAL A 28 74.84 -79.13 9.93
N ARG A 29 75.46 -80.19 10.48
CA ARG A 29 76.89 -80.25 10.80
C ARG A 29 77.54 -81.30 9.91
N ILE A 30 78.48 -80.88 9.07
CA ILE A 30 79.22 -81.76 8.16
C ILE A 30 80.62 -81.98 8.76
N ARG A 31 81.05 -83.24 8.91
CA ARG A 31 82.38 -83.61 9.39
C ARG A 31 83.09 -84.51 8.38
N VAL A 32 84.27 -84.11 7.90
CA VAL A 32 85.13 -84.89 6.99
C VAL A 32 86.55 -84.84 7.54
N GLY A 33 87.07 -85.98 8.01
CA GLY A 33 88.31 -86.03 8.78
C GLY A 33 88.27 -85.11 10.01
N ASN A 34 89.25 -84.20 10.12
CA ASN A 34 89.34 -83.25 11.24
C ASN A 34 88.48 -81.98 11.05
N PHE A 35 87.85 -81.81 9.88
CA PHE A 35 87.10 -80.61 9.56
C PHE A 35 85.63 -80.74 9.94
N THR A 36 85.08 -79.79 10.70
CA THR A 36 83.67 -79.77 11.10
C THR A 36 83.06 -78.39 10.87
N LYS A 37 81.99 -78.26 10.07
CA LYS A 37 81.32 -76.96 9.80
C LYS A 37 79.81 -77.06 10.00
N LYS A 38 79.21 -76.05 10.62
CA LYS A 38 77.77 -75.97 10.95
C LYS A 38 77.12 -74.83 10.17
N LEU A 39 76.06 -75.12 9.40
CA LEU A 39 75.34 -74.13 8.59
C LEU A 39 74.01 -73.72 9.26
N LEU A 40 73.72 -72.42 9.29
CA LEU A 40 72.48 -71.81 9.79
C LEU A 40 71.81 -71.00 8.66
N PRO A 41 70.46 -71.02 8.53
CA PRO A 41 69.76 -70.34 7.43
C PRO A 41 69.71 -68.80 7.58
N LYS A 42 69.91 -68.06 6.48
CA LYS A 42 69.80 -66.59 6.38
C LYS A 42 68.32 -66.14 6.35
N GLN A 43 67.91 -65.16 7.17
CA GLN A 43 66.60 -64.49 7.09
C GLN A 43 66.67 -63.21 6.23
N ALA A 44 65.68 -63.01 5.35
CA ALA A 44 65.47 -61.79 4.55
C ALA A 44 64.66 -60.74 5.34
N VAL A 45 64.95 -59.45 5.13
CA VAL A 45 64.39 -58.32 5.90
C VAL A 45 62.96 -57.98 5.43
N PRO A 46 61.95 -57.76 6.31
CA PRO A 46 60.53 -57.68 5.91
C PRO A 46 60.05 -56.33 5.31
N SER A 47 60.88 -55.29 5.25
CA SER A 47 60.42 -53.91 4.98
C SER A 47 60.04 -53.63 3.52
N LEU A 48 60.68 -54.28 2.54
CA LEU A 48 60.42 -54.04 1.11
C LEU A 48 59.08 -54.66 0.62
N LEU A 49 58.73 -55.82 1.17
CA LEU A 49 57.48 -56.52 0.86
C LEU A 49 56.24 -55.74 1.34
N LEU A 50 56.36 -55.04 2.46
CA LEU A 50 55.27 -54.24 3.03
C LEU A 50 54.92 -53.03 2.15
N ILE A 51 55.93 -52.38 1.55
CA ILE A 51 55.75 -51.24 0.64
C ILE A 51 55.11 -51.69 -0.68
N LEU A 52 55.53 -52.83 -1.24
CA LEU A 52 54.96 -53.39 -2.47
C LEU A 52 53.48 -53.78 -2.34
N VAL A 53 53.00 -54.10 -1.14
CA VAL A 53 51.59 -54.42 -0.87
C VAL A 53 50.77 -53.17 -0.51
N LEU A 54 51.36 -52.19 0.17
CA LEU A 54 50.63 -50.97 0.58
C LEU A 54 50.31 -50.04 -0.59
N ILE A 55 51.21 -49.88 -1.55
CA ILE A 55 50.99 -49.01 -2.73
C ILE A 55 49.74 -49.38 -3.53
N PRO A 56 49.51 -50.65 -3.94
CA PRO A 56 48.30 -51.02 -4.69
C PRO A 56 47.02 -50.86 -3.84
N ILE A 57 47.09 -51.10 -2.53
CA ILE A 57 45.95 -50.88 -1.62
C ILE A 57 45.57 -49.40 -1.58
N ILE A 58 46.55 -48.50 -1.46
CA ILE A 58 46.33 -47.05 -1.46
C ILE A 58 45.74 -46.61 -2.80
N ILE A 59 46.25 -47.11 -3.93
CA ILE A 59 45.72 -46.80 -5.26
C ILE A 59 44.25 -47.26 -5.39
N VAL A 60 43.91 -48.46 -4.93
CA VAL A 60 42.53 -48.96 -4.95
C VAL A 60 41.60 -48.10 -4.08
N VAL A 61 42.06 -47.66 -2.90
CA VAL A 61 41.28 -46.77 -2.02
C VAL A 61 41.08 -45.39 -2.67
N ILE A 62 42.12 -44.81 -3.28
CA ILE A 62 42.01 -43.52 -3.99
C ILE A 62 41.07 -43.64 -5.19
N VAL A 63 41.22 -44.68 -6.02
CA VAL A 63 40.34 -44.91 -7.18
C VAL A 63 38.91 -45.15 -6.72
N GLY A 64 38.69 -45.91 -5.63
CA GLY A 64 37.37 -46.12 -5.04
C GLY A 64 36.75 -44.82 -4.50
N ALA A 65 37.53 -43.97 -3.82
CA ALA A 65 37.08 -42.67 -3.33
C ALA A 65 36.77 -41.70 -4.47
N VAL A 66 37.62 -41.63 -5.50
CA VAL A 66 37.39 -40.82 -6.71
C VAL A 66 36.13 -41.32 -7.44
N TRP A 67 35.99 -42.62 -7.63
CA TRP A 67 34.81 -43.20 -8.30
C TRP A 67 33.53 -42.98 -7.48
N TYR A 68 33.58 -43.15 -6.16
CA TYR A 68 32.46 -42.84 -5.28
C TYR A 68 32.09 -41.35 -5.33
N SER A 69 33.09 -40.46 -5.29
CA SER A 69 32.87 -39.02 -5.40
C SER A 69 32.31 -38.62 -6.78
N TYR A 70 32.77 -39.25 -7.86
CA TYR A 70 32.27 -39.08 -9.22
C TYR A 70 30.82 -39.56 -9.37
N ILE A 71 30.47 -40.74 -8.83
CA ILE A 71 29.09 -41.24 -8.81
C ILE A 71 28.19 -40.31 -7.98
N LYS A 72 28.65 -39.87 -6.81
CA LYS A 72 27.90 -38.94 -5.95
C LYS A 72 27.68 -37.60 -6.64
N GLN A 73 28.71 -37.02 -7.26
CA GLN A 73 28.60 -35.79 -8.04
C GLN A 73 27.62 -35.95 -9.21
N ARG A 74 27.69 -37.06 -9.96
CA ARG A 74 26.79 -37.32 -11.08
C ARG A 74 25.33 -37.50 -10.63
N LYS A 75 25.10 -38.15 -9.48
CA LYS A 75 23.76 -38.27 -8.87
C LYS A 75 23.23 -36.90 -8.43
N MET A 76 24.05 -36.10 -7.75
CA MET A 76 23.67 -34.74 -7.35
C MET A 76 23.41 -33.84 -8.56
N ALA A 77 24.24 -33.94 -9.61
CA ALA A 77 24.04 -33.22 -10.86
C ALA A 77 22.73 -33.62 -11.55
N ALA A 78 22.40 -34.90 -11.64
CA ALA A 78 21.14 -35.37 -12.20
C ALA A 78 19.91 -34.96 -11.37
N GLN A 79 20.03 -34.94 -10.04
CA GLN A 79 18.98 -34.42 -9.15
C GLN A 79 18.79 -32.91 -9.34
N MET A 80 19.89 -32.16 -9.45
CA MET A 80 19.88 -30.72 -9.70
C MET A 80 19.29 -30.39 -11.08
N ASP A 81 19.63 -31.17 -12.11
CA ASP A 81 19.10 -31.02 -13.48
C ASP A 81 17.58 -31.25 -13.50
N LYS A 82 17.10 -32.31 -12.84
CA LYS A 82 15.66 -32.57 -12.68
C LYS A 82 14.95 -31.46 -11.90
N GLN A 83 15.57 -30.92 -10.85
CA GLN A 83 15.03 -29.77 -10.11
C GLN A 83 14.98 -28.51 -10.99
N LEU A 84 15.98 -28.30 -11.84
CA LEU A 84 16.04 -27.18 -12.77
C LEU A 84 14.95 -27.31 -13.85
N GLU A 85 14.74 -28.49 -14.42
CA GLU A 85 13.66 -28.75 -15.39
C GLU A 85 12.27 -28.50 -14.78
N LEU A 86 12.03 -28.95 -13.55
CA LEU A 86 10.78 -28.69 -12.83
C LEU A 86 10.58 -27.19 -12.59
N LEU A 87 11.63 -26.49 -12.16
CA LEU A 87 11.58 -25.04 -11.95
C LEU A 87 11.34 -24.29 -13.27
N GLU A 88 11.97 -24.70 -14.37
CA GLU A 88 11.75 -24.11 -15.69
C GLU A 88 10.31 -24.33 -16.17
N CYS A 89 9.78 -25.54 -15.97
CA CYS A 89 8.39 -25.88 -16.29
C CYS A 89 7.41 -25.02 -15.50
N ASP A 90 7.62 -24.89 -14.18
CA ASP A 90 6.81 -24.05 -13.29
C ASP A 90 6.83 -22.59 -13.76
N ILE A 91 8.01 -22.01 -14.01
CA ILE A 91 8.15 -20.63 -14.50
C ILE A 91 7.44 -20.45 -15.84
N ARG A 92 7.59 -21.41 -16.77
CA ARG A 92 6.94 -21.36 -18.08
C ARG A 92 5.42 -21.41 -17.95
N ASN A 93 4.90 -22.24 -17.05
CA ASN A 93 3.47 -22.34 -16.77
C ASN A 93 2.95 -21.05 -16.13
N ASP A 94 3.67 -20.46 -15.18
CA ASP A 94 3.30 -19.19 -14.54
C ASP A 94 3.25 -18.05 -15.57
N ILE A 95 4.25 -17.95 -16.46
CA ILE A 95 4.27 -16.98 -17.55
C ILE A 95 3.09 -17.20 -18.50
N ARG A 96 2.82 -18.47 -18.87
CA ARG A 96 1.71 -18.82 -19.75
C ARG A 96 0.37 -18.49 -19.10
N GLN A 97 0.19 -18.80 -17.83
CA GLN A 97 -1.02 -18.51 -17.09
C GLN A 97 -1.23 -17.00 -16.95
N GLY A 98 -0.19 -16.24 -16.59
CA GLY A 98 -0.25 -14.78 -16.55
C GLY A 98 -0.63 -14.16 -17.91
N PHE A 99 -0.16 -14.74 -19.01
CA PHE A 99 -0.56 -14.32 -20.36
C PHE A 99 -2.02 -14.68 -20.68
N VAL A 100 -2.48 -15.89 -20.33
CA VAL A 100 -3.87 -16.32 -20.51
C VAL A 100 -4.80 -15.43 -19.70
N ASP A 101 -4.51 -15.20 -18.42
CA ASP A 101 -5.30 -14.34 -17.54
C ASP A 101 -5.43 -12.94 -18.15
N MET A 102 -4.32 -12.34 -18.60
CA MET A 102 -4.34 -11.02 -19.25
C MET A 102 -5.23 -10.96 -20.51
N GLN A 103 -5.29 -12.04 -21.29
CA GLN A 103 -6.09 -12.10 -22.52
C GLN A 103 -7.56 -12.49 -22.27
N THR A 104 -7.84 -13.16 -21.16
CA THR A 104 -9.15 -13.75 -20.86
C THR A 104 -9.86 -13.09 -19.68
N GLU A 105 -9.22 -12.10 -19.03
CA GLU A 105 -9.81 -11.30 -17.97
C GLU A 105 -11.09 -10.63 -18.49
N LYS A 106 -12.24 -11.13 -18.04
CA LYS A 106 -13.54 -10.55 -18.34
C LYS A 106 -13.80 -9.37 -17.41
N CYS A 107 -14.47 -8.35 -17.94
CA CYS A 107 -14.95 -7.21 -17.15
C CYS A 107 -16.21 -7.60 -16.37
N ASP A 108 -16.10 -8.60 -15.50
CA ASP A 108 -17.20 -9.07 -14.63
C ASP A 108 -17.28 -8.25 -13.32
N LEU A 109 -16.77 -7.01 -13.33
CA LEU A 109 -16.79 -6.10 -12.19
C LEU A 109 -18.16 -5.38 -12.14
N ILE A 110 -18.72 -5.27 -10.94
CA ILE A 110 -20.08 -4.76 -10.75
C ILE A 110 -20.15 -3.27 -11.15
N GLU A 111 -20.96 -2.95 -12.16
CA GLU A 111 -21.26 -1.57 -12.57
C GLU A 111 -22.44 -0.95 -11.79
N ASN A 112 -23.34 -1.79 -11.29
CA ASN A 112 -24.52 -1.36 -10.53
C ASN A 112 -24.28 -1.48 -9.03
N VAL A 113 -23.67 -0.44 -8.46
CA VAL A 113 -23.63 -0.26 -7.00
C VAL A 113 -24.84 0.57 -6.63
N GLY A 114 -25.64 0.14 -5.65
CA GLY A 114 -26.92 0.76 -5.28
C GLY A 114 -26.80 2.22 -4.80
N ALA A 115 -27.20 2.51 -3.57
CA ALA A 115 -26.97 3.87 -3.02
C ALA A 115 -25.48 4.07 -2.73
N ILE A 116 -24.88 5.12 -3.31
CA ILE A 116 -23.49 5.51 -3.01
C ILE A 116 -23.45 6.11 -1.60
N PRO A 117 -22.58 5.61 -0.70
CA PRO A 117 -22.52 6.06 0.68
C PRO A 117 -21.73 7.37 0.81
N PHE A 118 -22.23 8.46 0.21
CA PHE A 118 -21.64 9.79 0.36
C PHE A 118 -21.67 10.25 1.82
N LEU A 119 -20.57 10.85 2.27
CA LEU A 119 -20.56 11.60 3.52
C LEU A 119 -21.34 12.90 3.38
N ASP A 120 -21.98 13.31 4.47
CA ASP A 120 -22.54 14.66 4.58
C ASP A 120 -21.46 15.72 4.36
N TYR A 121 -21.88 16.87 3.86
CA TYR A 121 -20.99 17.98 3.54
C TYR A 121 -20.06 18.34 4.71
N LYS A 122 -20.58 18.46 5.93
CA LYS A 122 -19.79 18.77 7.12
C LYS A 122 -18.65 17.79 7.36
N HIS A 123 -18.89 16.50 7.15
CA HIS A 123 -17.88 15.45 7.34
C HIS A 123 -16.85 15.47 6.21
N PHE A 124 -17.29 15.65 4.96
CA PHE A 124 -16.41 15.84 3.81
C PHE A 124 -15.47 17.04 4.01
N ALA A 125 -16.03 18.21 4.28
CA ALA A 125 -15.29 19.45 4.45
C ALA A 125 -14.33 19.36 5.64
N SER A 126 -14.78 18.81 6.77
CA SER A 126 -13.95 18.67 7.97
C SER A 126 -12.76 17.73 7.75
N ARG A 127 -12.93 16.61 7.02
CA ARG A 127 -11.83 15.69 6.67
C ARG A 127 -10.80 16.35 5.74
N ILE A 128 -11.21 17.33 4.93
CA ILE A 128 -10.30 18.10 4.07
C ILE A 128 -9.60 19.22 4.83
N PHE A 129 -10.35 19.96 5.66
CA PHE A 129 -9.82 21.08 6.45
C PHE A 129 -8.84 20.57 7.50
N PHE A 130 -9.18 19.47 8.18
CA PHE A 130 -8.41 18.90 9.29
C PHE A 130 -8.14 17.39 9.05
N PRO A 131 -7.25 17.02 8.11
CA PRO A 131 -7.02 15.62 7.74
C PRO A 131 -6.37 14.79 8.85
N ASP A 132 -5.60 15.42 9.74
CA ASP A 132 -5.02 14.78 10.94
C ASP A 132 -6.08 14.42 11.99
N GLY A 133 -7.32 14.89 11.82
CA GLY A 133 -8.38 14.79 12.81
C GLY A 133 -8.07 15.55 14.11
N GLY A 134 -8.79 15.21 15.17
CA GLY A 134 -8.53 15.67 16.54
C GLY A 134 -9.56 16.64 17.12
N PRO A 135 -9.30 17.14 18.34
CA PRO A 135 -10.29 17.91 19.12
C PRO A 135 -10.77 19.18 18.40
N VAL A 136 -9.91 19.83 17.62
CA VAL A 136 -10.24 21.03 16.84
C VAL A 136 -11.26 20.70 15.74
N MET A 137 -11.09 19.58 15.04
CA MET A 137 -12.04 19.12 14.03
C MET A 137 -13.43 18.87 14.65
N THR A 138 -13.48 18.14 15.77
CA THR A 138 -14.73 17.83 16.47
C THR A 138 -15.42 19.07 17.03
N SER A 139 -14.66 20.04 17.52
CA SER A 139 -15.21 21.29 18.09
C SER A 139 -15.78 22.23 17.02
N CYS A 140 -15.25 22.16 15.79
CA CYS A 140 -15.67 23.00 14.67
C CYS A 140 -16.92 22.47 13.93
N ILE A 141 -17.38 21.24 14.20
CA ILE A 141 -18.59 20.66 13.61
C ILE A 141 -19.78 20.91 14.55
N LYS A 142 -20.94 21.31 13.99
CA LYS A 142 -22.20 21.30 14.73
C LYS A 142 -22.85 19.92 14.62
N ASP A 143 -22.89 19.17 15.72
CA ASP A 143 -23.64 17.92 15.78
C ASP A 143 -25.04 18.11 16.41
N ILE A 144 -26.00 17.34 15.88
CA ILE A 144 -27.39 17.31 16.32
C ILE A 144 -27.41 16.78 17.76
N GLY A 145 -27.46 17.71 18.73
CA GLY A 145 -27.38 17.42 20.17
C GLY A 145 -26.62 18.48 20.97
N GLN A 146 -25.72 19.25 20.34
CA GLN A 146 -25.05 20.40 20.95
C GLN A 146 -25.91 21.68 21.00
N ASP A 147 -27.17 21.60 20.58
CA ASP A 147 -28.18 22.67 20.74
C ASP A 147 -28.57 22.93 22.21
N THR A 148 -28.07 22.16 23.16
CA THR A 148 -28.35 22.35 24.60
C THR A 148 -27.60 23.50 25.24
N VAL A 149 -26.67 24.15 24.54
CA VAL A 149 -26.16 25.45 24.94
C VAL A 149 -26.30 26.41 23.76
N LYS A 150 -27.52 26.92 23.56
CA LYS A 150 -27.73 28.30 23.05
C LYS A 150 -27.08 29.28 24.05
N GLY A 151 -25.76 29.21 24.20
CA GLY A 151 -24.99 30.30 24.74
C GLY A 151 -25.10 31.40 23.70
N GLN A 152 -25.55 32.58 24.12
CA GLN A 152 -25.37 33.81 23.37
C GLN A 152 -23.99 33.80 22.69
N PRO A 153 -23.87 34.22 21.41
CA PRO A 153 -22.56 34.28 20.79
C PRO A 153 -21.69 35.17 21.67
N ASP A 154 -20.63 34.59 22.22
CA ASP A 154 -19.69 35.25 23.11
C ASP A 154 -19.31 36.60 22.49
N GLU A 155 -19.50 37.69 23.25
CA GLU A 155 -19.22 39.06 22.80
C GLU A 155 -17.80 39.16 22.21
N SER A 156 -16.86 38.40 22.77
CA SER A 156 -15.48 38.25 22.32
C SER A 156 -15.38 37.63 20.92
N CYS A 157 -16.13 36.56 20.65
CA CYS A 157 -16.18 35.92 19.33
C CYS A 157 -16.82 36.84 18.28
N GLN A 158 -17.87 37.59 18.64
CA GLN A 158 -18.48 38.56 17.72
C GLN A 158 -17.50 39.68 17.37
N ALA A 159 -16.78 40.21 18.36
CA ALA A 159 -15.77 41.24 18.14
C ALA A 159 -14.64 40.75 17.24
N LEU A 160 -14.13 39.53 17.46
CA LEU A 160 -13.11 38.93 16.59
C LEU A 160 -13.64 38.65 15.18
N SER A 161 -14.90 38.20 15.03
CA SER A 161 -15.53 37.99 13.73
C SER A 161 -15.60 39.28 12.92
N ARG A 162 -15.99 40.40 13.56
CA ARG A 162 -15.99 41.73 12.92
C ARG A 162 -14.59 42.15 12.48
N LEU A 163 -13.58 41.90 13.32
CA LEU A 163 -12.18 42.22 13.02
C LEU A 163 -11.65 41.40 11.84
N ILE A 164 -11.96 40.10 11.78
CA ILE A 164 -11.59 39.20 10.67
C ILE A 164 -12.28 39.59 9.36
N ARG A 165 -13.44 40.25 9.41
CA ARG A 165 -14.14 40.78 8.23
C ARG A 165 -13.57 42.12 7.72
N ASP A 166 -12.57 42.69 8.39
CA ASP A 166 -11.80 43.81 7.84
C ASP A 166 -10.63 43.30 6.97
N GLN A 167 -10.61 43.70 5.70
CA GLN A 167 -9.63 43.22 4.73
C GLN A 167 -8.18 43.61 5.09
N VAL A 168 -7.97 44.84 5.60
CA VAL A 168 -6.63 45.31 5.99
C VAL A 168 -6.14 44.53 7.20
N PHE A 169 -7.02 44.25 8.16
CA PHE A 169 -6.69 43.41 9.30
C PHE A 169 -6.30 42.00 8.87
N LEU A 170 -7.18 41.31 8.13
CA LEU A 170 -6.99 39.89 7.84
C LEU A 170 -5.75 39.64 6.97
N THR A 171 -5.49 40.50 5.98
CA THR A 171 -4.26 40.41 5.17
C THR A 171 -3.01 40.66 6.02
N SER A 172 -3.03 41.69 6.88
CA SER A 172 -1.90 41.98 7.79
C SER A 172 -1.68 40.86 8.81
N PHE A 173 -2.75 40.27 9.33
CA PHE A 173 -2.71 39.13 10.23
C PHE A 173 -2.03 37.93 9.58
N VAL A 174 -2.46 37.55 8.37
CA VAL A 174 -1.87 36.42 7.64
C VAL A 174 -0.38 36.66 7.35
N HIS A 175 -0.01 37.84 6.83
CA HIS A 175 1.38 38.16 6.54
C HIS A 175 2.27 38.20 7.80
N ALA A 176 1.77 38.75 8.90
CA ALA A 176 2.49 38.79 10.17
C ALA A 176 2.82 37.38 10.67
N LEU A 177 1.89 36.42 10.56
CA LEU A 177 2.11 35.04 10.95
C LEU A 177 3.11 34.32 10.05
N GLU A 178 3.01 34.50 8.73
CA GLU A 178 3.90 33.82 7.77
C GLU A 178 5.36 34.29 7.83
N GLU A 179 5.60 35.53 8.27
CA GLU A 179 6.93 36.11 8.44
C GLU A 179 7.68 35.52 9.66
N GLN A 180 6.99 34.78 10.54
CA GLN A 180 7.59 34.20 11.73
C GLN A 180 8.39 32.93 11.41
N LYS A 181 9.67 32.91 11.82
CA LYS A 181 10.56 31.74 11.61
C LYS A 181 10.06 30.45 12.25
N ASN A 182 9.34 30.57 13.37
CA ASN A 182 8.84 29.42 14.14
C ASN A 182 7.46 28.94 13.68
N PHE A 183 6.86 29.56 12.65
CA PHE A 183 5.52 29.24 12.18
C PHE A 183 5.57 28.19 11.06
N ASN A 184 5.28 26.95 11.44
CA ASN A 184 5.50 25.79 10.56
C ASN A 184 4.31 25.53 9.60
N VAL A 185 4.50 24.61 8.65
CA VAL A 185 3.48 24.26 7.63
C VAL A 185 2.18 23.73 8.26
N LYS A 186 2.27 23.00 9.38
CA LYS A 186 1.08 22.50 10.08
C LYS A 186 0.26 23.64 10.67
N GLU A 187 0.90 24.63 11.27
CA GLU A 187 0.23 25.83 11.79
C GLU A 187 -0.37 26.68 10.67
N LYS A 188 0.34 26.84 9.54
CA LYS A 188 -0.20 27.49 8.34
C LYS A 188 -1.49 26.81 7.86
N CYS A 189 -1.48 25.48 7.79
CA CYS A 189 -2.65 24.70 7.39
C CYS A 189 -3.81 24.82 8.39
N ALA A 190 -3.50 24.85 9.69
CA ALA A 190 -4.50 25.02 10.75
C ALA A 190 -5.16 26.40 10.66
N VAL A 191 -4.39 27.48 10.58
CA VAL A 191 -4.92 28.85 10.45
C VAL A 191 -5.77 28.99 9.18
N ALA A 192 -5.30 28.51 8.04
CA ALA A 192 -6.09 28.54 6.80
C ALA A 192 -7.45 27.85 6.94
N SER A 193 -7.47 26.69 7.63
CA SER A 193 -8.68 25.89 7.83
C SER A 193 -9.63 26.51 8.85
N LEU A 194 -9.11 27.10 9.92
CA LEU A 194 -9.90 27.86 10.88
C LEU A 194 -10.48 29.14 10.26
N LEU A 195 -9.71 29.85 9.43
CA LEU A 195 -10.21 30.99 8.65
C LEU A 195 -11.31 30.56 7.68
N THR A 196 -11.15 29.41 7.02
CA THR A 196 -12.17 28.85 6.14
C THR A 196 -13.48 28.61 6.90
N VAL A 197 -13.42 28.00 8.08
CA VAL A 197 -14.60 27.76 8.91
C VAL A 197 -15.23 29.06 9.40
N SER A 198 -14.40 30.03 9.82
CA SER A 198 -14.87 31.31 10.35
C SER A 198 -15.50 32.22 9.28
N LEU A 199 -15.10 32.05 8.02
CA LEU A 199 -15.60 32.80 6.88
C LEU A 199 -16.56 31.99 5.99
N HIS A 200 -16.97 30.80 6.44
CA HIS A 200 -17.77 29.88 5.63
C HIS A 200 -19.13 30.47 5.24
N GLY A 201 -19.74 31.24 6.14
CA GLY A 201 -20.99 31.97 5.88
C GLY A 201 -20.85 33.18 4.97
N ASP A 202 -19.64 33.59 4.57
CA ASP A 202 -19.38 34.73 3.68
C ASP A 202 -18.29 34.38 2.64
N LEU A 203 -18.61 33.40 1.79
CA LEU A 203 -17.69 32.96 0.73
C LEU A 203 -17.27 34.09 -0.24
N PRO A 204 -18.12 35.07 -0.60
CA PRO A 204 -17.68 36.20 -1.43
C PRO A 204 -16.53 36.99 -0.80
N TYR A 205 -16.61 37.30 0.49
CA TYR A 205 -15.52 37.96 1.22
C TYR A 205 -14.28 37.06 1.29
N MET A 206 -14.45 35.78 1.60
CA MET A 206 -13.33 34.83 1.65
C MET A 206 -12.61 34.73 0.30
N THR A 207 -13.34 34.72 -0.83
CA THR A 207 -12.78 34.72 -2.18
C THR A 207 -11.97 35.98 -2.45
N GLN A 208 -12.49 37.15 -2.11
CA GLN A 208 -11.78 38.42 -2.27
C GLN A 208 -10.45 38.44 -1.51
N VAL A 209 -10.46 38.00 -0.25
CA VAL A 209 -9.24 37.93 0.58
C VAL A 209 -8.26 36.89 0.03
N MET A 210 -8.75 35.72 -0.40
CA MET A 210 -7.92 34.69 -1.01
C MET A 210 -7.21 35.22 -2.28
N GLU A 211 -7.91 35.95 -3.14
CA GLU A 211 -7.31 36.57 -4.33
C GLU A 211 -6.24 37.60 -3.99
N GLU A 212 -6.48 38.43 -2.98
CA GLU A 212 -5.50 39.41 -2.49
C GLU A 212 -4.23 38.73 -1.99
N LEU A 213 -4.39 37.70 -1.15
CA LEU A 213 -3.27 36.93 -0.62
C LEU A 213 -2.55 36.14 -1.73
N LEU A 214 -3.26 35.64 -2.74
CA LEU A 214 -2.66 34.98 -3.89
C LEU A 214 -1.86 35.97 -4.73
N ARG A 215 -2.37 37.18 -4.96
CA ARG A 215 -1.66 38.28 -5.63
C ARG A 215 -0.39 38.67 -4.87
N ALA A 216 -0.48 38.81 -3.55
CA ALA A 216 0.68 39.08 -2.71
C ALA A 216 1.72 37.95 -2.77
N LEU A 217 1.30 36.67 -2.65
CA LEU A 217 2.19 35.51 -2.80
C LEU A 217 2.89 35.52 -4.15
N MET A 218 2.12 35.84 -5.19
CA MET A 218 2.58 35.95 -6.56
C MET A 218 3.67 37.01 -6.74
N GLU A 219 3.63 38.11 -6.00
CA GLU A 219 4.62 39.20 -6.08
C GLU A 219 5.87 38.96 -5.23
N GLN A 220 5.86 37.95 -4.36
CA GLN A 220 7.00 37.68 -3.47
C GLN A 220 8.28 37.31 -4.25
N PRO A 221 9.47 37.83 -3.83
CA PRO A 221 10.75 37.53 -4.47
C PRO A 221 11.14 36.04 -4.42
N SER A 222 10.69 35.32 -3.39
CA SER A 222 10.86 33.87 -3.23
C SER A 222 10.24 33.08 -4.39
N ASN A 223 9.23 33.64 -5.07
CA ASN A 223 8.55 33.06 -6.22
C ASN A 223 9.12 33.55 -7.57
N SER A 224 10.40 33.93 -7.59
CA SER A 224 11.15 34.36 -8.78
C SER A 224 11.13 33.37 -9.94
N GLN A 225 10.87 32.08 -9.70
CA GLN A 225 10.61 31.09 -10.74
C GLN A 225 9.10 30.82 -10.86
N PRO A 226 8.40 31.40 -11.85
CA PRO A 226 6.95 31.29 -11.98
C PRO A 226 6.46 29.84 -12.10
N LYS A 227 7.25 28.95 -12.72
CA LYS A 227 6.93 27.52 -12.88
C LYS A 227 6.95 26.72 -11.56
N LEU A 228 7.43 27.29 -10.45
CA LEU A 228 7.40 26.64 -9.14
C LEU A 228 6.24 27.09 -8.25
N MET A 229 5.51 28.11 -8.66
CA MET A 229 4.39 28.66 -7.89
C MET A 229 3.30 27.62 -7.66
N LEU A 230 2.71 27.63 -6.46
CA LEU A 230 1.66 26.71 -6.03
C LEU A 230 2.07 25.22 -6.06
N ARG A 231 3.35 24.87 -6.22
CA ARG A 231 3.79 23.47 -6.33
C ARG A 231 3.74 22.70 -5.00
N ARG A 232 3.92 23.41 -3.88
CA ARG A 232 3.93 22.84 -2.52
C ARG A 232 3.06 23.72 -1.63
N THR A 233 2.59 23.22 -0.50
CA THR A 233 1.85 24.05 0.46
C THR A 233 2.83 24.68 1.44
N GLU A 234 3.24 25.91 1.16
CA GLU A 234 4.23 26.65 1.94
C GLU A 234 3.65 27.93 2.55
N SER A 235 2.42 28.31 2.16
CA SER A 235 1.66 29.47 2.66
C SER A 235 0.25 29.08 3.13
N ILE A 236 -0.35 29.94 3.97
CA ILE A 236 -1.74 29.89 4.42
C ILE A 236 -2.67 29.95 3.20
N VAL A 237 -2.41 30.84 2.25
CA VAL A 237 -3.29 31.03 1.09
C VAL A 237 -3.36 29.80 0.18
N GLU A 238 -2.29 29.02 0.08
CA GLU A 238 -2.28 27.77 -0.68
C GLU A 238 -3.18 26.69 -0.07
N LYS A 239 -3.23 26.61 1.27
CA LYS A 239 -4.20 25.75 1.96
C LYS A 239 -5.61 26.33 1.86
N LEU A 240 -5.78 27.65 2.00
CA LEU A 240 -7.05 28.33 1.84
C LEU A 240 -7.67 28.07 0.45
N LEU A 241 -6.85 28.11 -0.61
CA LEU A 241 -7.24 27.75 -1.97
C LEU A 241 -7.71 26.30 -2.07
N THR A 242 -7.01 25.37 -1.42
CA THR A 242 -7.42 23.94 -1.38
C THR A 242 -8.80 23.78 -0.72
N ASN A 243 -9.02 24.50 0.38
CA ASN A 243 -10.29 24.49 1.08
C ASN A 243 -11.41 25.14 0.26
N TRP A 244 -11.14 26.29 -0.38
CA TRP A 244 -12.08 26.98 -1.27
C TRP A 244 -12.48 26.09 -2.47
N MET A 245 -11.52 25.43 -3.12
CA MET A 245 -11.81 24.46 -4.19
C MET A 245 -12.73 23.34 -3.70
N SER A 246 -12.52 22.87 -2.48
CA SER A 246 -13.32 21.79 -1.91
C SER A 246 -14.75 22.21 -1.62
N ILE A 247 -14.96 23.46 -1.17
CA ILE A 247 -16.29 24.04 -0.98
C ILE A 247 -17.00 24.15 -2.33
N CYS A 248 -16.40 24.88 -3.28
CA CYS A 248 -17.08 25.22 -4.53
C CYS A 248 -17.23 24.04 -5.51
N LEU A 249 -16.44 22.97 -5.36
CA LEU A 249 -16.52 21.78 -6.22
C LEU A 249 -17.22 20.60 -5.56
N TYR A 250 -17.74 20.72 -4.34
CA TYR A 250 -18.46 19.62 -3.69
C TYR A 250 -19.70 19.20 -4.47
N GLY A 251 -20.48 20.16 -5.00
CA GLY A 251 -21.63 19.86 -5.87
C GLY A 251 -21.22 19.05 -7.10
N PHE A 252 -20.22 19.51 -7.84
CA PHE A 252 -19.69 18.79 -9.01
C PHE A 252 -19.13 17.41 -8.66
N LEU A 253 -18.43 17.29 -7.52
CA LEU A 253 -17.95 16.03 -7.00
C LEU A 253 -19.11 15.07 -6.71
N ARG A 254 -20.16 15.53 -6.04
CA ARG A 254 -21.29 14.67 -5.67
C ARG A 254 -22.15 14.27 -6.88
N GLU A 255 -22.36 15.18 -7.82
CA GLU A 255 -23.27 15.00 -8.96
C GLU A 255 -22.64 14.27 -10.15
N SER A 256 -21.34 14.47 -10.39
CA SER A 256 -20.67 13.95 -11.60
C SER A 256 -19.54 12.97 -11.27
N VAL A 257 -18.60 13.35 -10.41
CA VAL A 257 -17.34 12.60 -10.22
C VAL A 257 -17.47 11.47 -9.20
N GLY A 258 -18.38 11.58 -8.24
CA GLY A 258 -18.49 10.69 -7.09
C GLY A 258 -18.86 9.27 -7.48
N GLN A 259 -19.78 9.09 -8.42
CA GLN A 259 -20.14 7.75 -8.91
C GLN A 259 -18.95 7.06 -9.62
N PRO A 260 -18.30 7.63 -10.64
CA PRO A 260 -17.10 7.03 -11.24
C PRO A 260 -15.98 6.75 -10.23
N LEU A 261 -15.78 7.63 -9.25
CA LEU A 261 -14.77 7.43 -8.20
C LEU A 261 -15.11 6.23 -7.31
N PHE A 262 -16.37 6.12 -6.87
CA PHE A 262 -16.81 5.01 -6.04
C PHE A 262 -16.78 3.68 -6.79
N LEU A 263 -17.18 3.68 -8.06
CA LEU A 263 -17.09 2.50 -8.93
C LEU A 263 -15.64 2.05 -9.13
N LEU A 264 -14.70 2.97 -9.32
CA LEU A 264 -13.27 2.64 -9.38
C LEU A 264 -12.78 1.98 -8.09
N VAL A 265 -13.16 2.51 -6.94
CA VAL A 265 -12.77 1.96 -5.64
C VAL A 265 -13.37 0.56 -5.43
N CYS A 266 -14.63 0.36 -5.81
CA CYS A 266 -15.28 -0.94 -5.77
C CYS A 266 -14.59 -1.94 -6.72
N ALA A 267 -14.31 -1.52 -7.95
CA ALA A 267 -13.62 -2.31 -8.96
C ALA A 267 -12.23 -2.76 -8.49
N LEU A 268 -11.45 -1.85 -7.90
CA LEU A 268 -10.14 -2.18 -7.30
C LEU A 268 -10.30 -3.20 -6.17
N THR A 269 -11.19 -2.94 -5.22
CA THR A 269 -11.40 -3.82 -4.05
C THR A 269 -11.84 -5.23 -4.48
N GLN A 270 -12.76 -5.31 -5.46
CA GLN A 270 -13.21 -6.58 -6.03
C GLN A 270 -12.08 -7.28 -6.78
N GLN A 271 -11.32 -6.57 -7.61
CA GLN A 271 -10.22 -7.17 -8.38
C GLN A 271 -9.12 -7.71 -7.46
N MET A 272 -8.78 -6.99 -6.40
CA MET A 272 -7.84 -7.47 -5.37
C MET A 272 -8.34 -8.74 -4.68
N SER A 273 -9.65 -8.81 -4.40
CA SER A 273 -10.30 -9.93 -3.70
C SER A 273 -10.45 -11.21 -4.55
N LYS A 274 -10.25 -11.12 -5.88
CA LYS A 274 -10.28 -12.29 -6.79
C LYS A 274 -9.05 -13.20 -6.62
N GLY A 275 -7.95 -12.68 -6.09
CA GLY A 275 -6.71 -13.45 -5.90
C GLY A 275 -6.28 -13.53 -4.44
N PRO A 276 -5.23 -14.31 -4.15
CA PRO A 276 -4.71 -14.46 -2.80
C PRO A 276 -4.24 -13.12 -2.23
N VAL A 277 -4.59 -12.88 -0.96
CA VAL A 277 -4.13 -11.75 -0.15
C VAL A 277 -3.49 -12.30 1.12
N ASP A 278 -2.25 -11.93 1.39
CA ASP A 278 -1.56 -12.30 2.62
C ASP A 278 -2.17 -11.52 3.81
N SER A 279 -2.60 -12.21 4.87
CA SER A 279 -3.37 -11.56 5.94
C SER A 279 -2.50 -10.77 6.92
N VAL A 280 -1.17 -10.87 6.82
CA VAL A 280 -0.21 -10.25 7.74
C VAL A 280 0.46 -9.05 7.11
N THR A 281 0.91 -9.18 5.88
CA THR A 281 1.56 -8.12 5.09
C THR A 281 0.61 -7.37 4.19
N GLU A 282 -0.63 -7.85 4.02
CA GLU A 282 -1.67 -7.31 3.13
C GLU A 282 -1.28 -7.28 1.64
N LYS A 283 -0.18 -7.94 1.26
CA LYS A 283 0.23 -8.07 -0.14
C LYS A 283 -0.78 -8.94 -0.91
N ALA A 284 -1.14 -8.49 -2.09
CA ALA A 284 -2.15 -9.13 -2.94
C ALA A 284 -1.55 -9.54 -4.29
N LEU A 285 -2.06 -10.63 -4.87
CA LEU A 285 -1.64 -11.09 -6.20
C LEU A 285 -2.06 -10.09 -7.30
N TYR A 286 -3.29 -9.58 -7.21
CA TYR A 286 -3.81 -8.55 -8.09
C TYR A 286 -3.69 -7.19 -7.40
N THR A 287 -2.87 -6.31 -7.96
CA THR A 287 -2.61 -4.96 -7.46
C THR A 287 -2.08 -4.10 -8.61
N LEU A 288 -2.11 -2.78 -8.44
CA LEU A 288 -1.46 -1.85 -9.37
C LEU A 288 -0.07 -1.43 -8.89
N ASN A 289 0.30 -1.79 -7.65
CA ASN A 289 1.51 -1.33 -7.00
C ASN A 289 2.49 -2.49 -6.76
N GLU A 290 3.72 -2.33 -7.24
CA GLU A 290 4.76 -3.36 -7.18
C GLU A 290 5.21 -3.71 -5.75
N ASP A 291 5.14 -2.76 -4.80
CA ASP A 291 5.53 -2.99 -3.41
C ASP A 291 4.50 -3.87 -2.68
N TRP A 292 3.24 -3.75 -3.08
CA TRP A 292 2.10 -4.53 -2.57
C TRP A 292 1.87 -5.85 -3.31
N LEU A 293 2.73 -6.19 -4.29
CA LEU A 293 2.59 -7.40 -5.09
C LEU A 293 2.97 -8.65 -4.31
N LEU A 294 2.08 -9.62 -4.26
CA LEU A 294 2.35 -10.94 -3.71
C LEU A 294 3.04 -11.84 -4.75
N TRP A 295 4.37 -11.74 -4.84
CA TRP A 295 5.18 -12.55 -5.77
C TRP A 295 5.48 -13.97 -5.28
N GLN A 296 5.02 -14.34 -4.08
CA GLN A 296 5.21 -15.67 -3.50
C GLN A 296 3.97 -16.56 -3.62
N ALA A 297 2.92 -16.10 -4.31
CA ALA A 297 1.61 -16.73 -4.36
C ALA A 297 1.70 -18.26 -4.50
N GLN A 298 1.11 -18.97 -3.54
CA GLN A 298 0.99 -20.42 -3.57
C GLN A 298 -0.10 -20.84 -4.56
N ASP A 299 -0.10 -22.11 -4.96
CA ASP A 299 -1.19 -22.66 -5.77
C ASP A 299 -2.51 -22.51 -5.00
N PHE A 300 -3.47 -21.83 -5.64
CA PHE A 300 -4.78 -21.54 -5.08
C PHE A 300 -5.88 -22.00 -6.02
N SER A 301 -7.06 -22.26 -5.47
CA SER A 301 -8.24 -22.67 -6.22
C SER A 301 -9.43 -21.81 -5.82
N PRO A 302 -10.13 -21.18 -6.77
CA PRO A 302 -11.39 -20.50 -6.48
C PRO A 302 -12.45 -21.53 -6.08
N MET A 303 -13.30 -21.16 -5.14
CA MET A 303 -14.40 -21.98 -4.65
C MET A 303 -15.64 -21.12 -4.35
N ARG A 304 -16.80 -21.75 -4.44
CA ARG A 304 -18.11 -21.18 -4.12
C ARG A 304 -18.63 -21.83 -2.85
N LEU A 305 -18.93 -21.02 -1.85
CA LEU A 305 -19.46 -21.46 -0.57
C LEU A 305 -20.97 -21.19 -0.54
N GLN A 306 -21.73 -22.13 0.00
CA GLN A 306 -23.17 -21.98 0.25
C GLN A 306 -23.37 -21.53 1.69
N VAL A 307 -23.60 -20.24 1.90
CA VAL A 307 -23.55 -19.62 3.23
C VAL A 307 -24.96 -19.48 3.80
N LEU A 308 -25.17 -20.09 4.96
CA LEU A 308 -26.45 -20.12 5.68
C LEU A 308 -26.35 -19.23 6.92
N PHE A 309 -27.28 -18.28 7.09
CA PHE A 309 -27.33 -17.44 8.29
C PHE A 309 -28.30 -18.05 9.29
N ALA A 310 -27.86 -18.28 10.53
CA ALA A 310 -28.77 -18.73 11.59
C ALA A 310 -29.78 -17.62 11.92
N VAL A 311 -31.07 -17.98 11.97
CA VAL A 311 -32.19 -17.08 12.30
C VAL A 311 -32.92 -17.63 13.53
N GLY A 312 -33.09 -16.81 14.56
CA GLY A 312 -33.82 -17.19 15.78
C GLY A 312 -33.07 -18.15 16.72
N THR A 313 -33.80 -18.72 17.69
CA THR A 313 -33.26 -19.65 18.72
C THR A 313 -33.39 -21.13 18.35
N ASP A 314 -34.19 -21.44 17.33
CA ASP A 314 -34.68 -22.81 17.08
C ASP A 314 -33.95 -23.52 15.92
N GLY A 315 -32.75 -23.03 15.57
CA GLY A 315 -31.88 -23.68 14.59
C GLY A 315 -32.28 -23.46 13.12
N GLU A 316 -33.30 -22.65 12.84
CA GLU A 316 -33.68 -22.24 11.49
C GLU A 316 -32.54 -21.49 10.80
N VAL A 317 -32.37 -21.75 9.50
CA VAL A 317 -31.32 -21.17 8.67
C VAL A 317 -31.95 -20.48 7.47
N SER A 318 -31.36 -19.35 7.07
CA SER A 318 -31.79 -18.59 5.91
C SER A 318 -31.65 -19.39 4.61
N GLU A 319 -32.21 -18.86 3.53
CA GLU A 319 -31.80 -19.29 2.18
C GLU A 319 -30.29 -19.14 2.00
N PRO A 320 -29.64 -20.05 1.26
CA PRO A 320 -28.20 -20.01 1.04
C PRO A 320 -27.80 -18.78 0.20
N LEU A 321 -26.75 -18.11 0.67
CA LEU A 321 -26.04 -17.07 -0.05
C LEU A 321 -24.79 -17.68 -0.69
N GLU A 322 -24.69 -17.65 -2.01
CA GLU A 322 -23.46 -18.06 -2.69
C GLU A 322 -22.37 -16.99 -2.49
N VAL A 323 -21.20 -17.42 -2.00
CA VAL A 323 -20.04 -16.55 -1.74
C VAL A 323 -18.79 -17.13 -2.39
N SER A 324 -18.14 -16.34 -3.23
CA SER A 324 -16.85 -16.71 -3.83
C SER A 324 -15.70 -16.51 -2.83
N ALA A 325 -14.89 -17.53 -2.65
CA ALA A 325 -13.70 -17.55 -1.80
C ALA A 325 -12.54 -18.30 -2.49
N LEU A 326 -11.38 -18.32 -1.85
CA LEU A 326 -10.20 -19.08 -2.27
C LEU A 326 -9.86 -20.12 -1.20
N ASP A 327 -9.34 -21.27 -1.61
CA ASP A 327 -8.85 -22.29 -0.67
C ASP A 327 -7.78 -21.74 0.29
N CYS A 328 -7.00 -20.76 -0.15
CA CYS A 328 -5.99 -20.07 0.64
C CYS A 328 -6.51 -18.88 1.47
N ASP A 329 -7.80 -18.56 1.46
CA ASP A 329 -8.31 -17.50 2.34
C ASP A 329 -8.27 -17.94 3.81
N THR A 330 -7.85 -17.03 4.70
CA THR A 330 -7.96 -17.22 6.15
C THR A 330 -9.42 -17.18 6.61
N VAL A 331 -9.69 -17.73 7.80
CA VAL A 331 -11.03 -17.70 8.41
C VAL A 331 -11.59 -16.27 8.53
N GLU A 332 -10.76 -15.27 8.86
CA GLU A 332 -11.21 -13.87 8.94
C GLU A 332 -11.54 -13.29 7.56
N GLN A 333 -10.70 -13.53 6.54
CA GLN A 333 -10.96 -13.11 5.16
C GLN A 333 -12.25 -13.73 4.60
N VAL A 334 -12.55 -14.98 4.94
CA VAL A 334 -13.82 -15.61 4.55
C VAL A 334 -15.01 -14.91 5.19
N LYS A 335 -14.93 -14.54 6.48
CA LYS A 335 -15.98 -13.75 7.14
C LYS A 335 -16.17 -12.38 6.47
N GLU A 336 -15.08 -11.69 6.12
CA GLU A 336 -15.12 -10.41 5.39
C GLU A 336 -15.84 -10.57 4.04
N LYS A 337 -15.50 -11.61 3.25
CA LYS A 337 -16.15 -11.92 1.96
C LYS A 337 -17.64 -12.26 2.12
N ILE A 338 -18.02 -13.00 3.16
CA ILE A 338 -19.42 -13.28 3.50
C ILE A 338 -20.19 -11.99 3.78
N LEU A 339 -19.63 -11.11 4.62
CA LEU A 339 -20.27 -9.84 4.98
C LEU A 339 -20.40 -8.91 3.78
N LEU A 340 -19.38 -8.87 2.91
CA LEU A 340 -19.42 -8.10 1.68
C LEU A 340 -20.51 -8.63 0.74
N ALA A 341 -20.56 -9.95 0.51
CA ALA A 341 -21.59 -10.57 -0.32
C ALA A 341 -23.00 -10.34 0.23
N PHE A 342 -23.17 -10.39 1.56
CA PHE A 342 -24.44 -10.04 2.22
C PHE A 342 -24.84 -8.60 1.92
N LYS A 343 -23.93 -7.64 2.14
CA LYS A 343 -24.18 -6.22 1.88
C LYS A 343 -24.51 -5.97 0.41
N THR A 344 -23.82 -6.64 -0.51
CA THR A 344 -24.08 -6.52 -1.95
C THR A 344 -25.43 -7.08 -2.36
N LYS A 345 -25.85 -8.25 -1.82
CA LYS A 345 -27.13 -8.87 -2.17
C LYS A 345 -28.33 -8.12 -1.56
N PHE A 346 -28.22 -7.71 -0.30
CA PHE A 346 -29.35 -7.17 0.47
C PHE A 346 -29.36 -5.64 0.57
N GLY A 347 -28.26 -4.95 0.23
CA GLY A 347 -28.17 -3.49 0.24
C GLY A 347 -27.89 -2.84 1.60
N PHE A 348 -27.75 -3.63 2.67
CA PHE A 348 -27.44 -3.16 4.02
C PHE A 348 -26.42 -4.08 4.71
N PRO A 349 -25.58 -3.57 5.64
CA PRO A 349 -24.62 -4.40 6.35
C PRO A 349 -25.32 -5.40 7.28
N TYR A 350 -24.71 -6.56 7.49
CA TYR A 350 -25.17 -7.50 8.50
C TYR A 350 -25.03 -6.87 9.90
N ASN A 351 -26.06 -6.98 10.74
CA ASN A 351 -26.14 -6.28 12.03
C ASN A 351 -25.13 -6.74 13.09
N THR A 352 -24.39 -7.82 12.85
CA THR A 352 -23.38 -8.33 13.77
C THR A 352 -21.99 -7.89 13.32
N PRO A 353 -21.17 -7.27 14.18
CA PRO A 353 -19.81 -6.90 13.82
C PRO A 353 -18.93 -8.14 13.58
N LEU A 354 -17.94 -8.03 12.67
CA LEU A 354 -17.04 -9.12 12.25
C LEU A 354 -16.52 -9.98 13.41
N ARG A 355 -16.09 -9.34 14.51
CA ARG A 355 -15.51 -9.99 15.70
C ARG A 355 -16.49 -10.87 16.48
N GLN A 356 -17.79 -10.68 16.29
CA GLN A 356 -18.84 -11.46 16.93
C GLN A 356 -19.35 -12.60 16.04
N ILE A 357 -18.93 -12.64 14.78
CA ILE A 357 -19.30 -13.66 13.81
C ILE A 357 -18.40 -14.89 13.94
N HIS A 358 -19.03 -16.06 13.99
CA HIS A 358 -18.38 -17.35 13.92
C HIS A 358 -18.90 -18.09 12.71
N ILE A 359 -18.03 -18.88 12.08
CA ILE A 359 -18.39 -19.68 10.92
C ILE A 359 -18.09 -21.15 11.21
N GLU A 360 -19.03 -22.01 10.87
CA GLU A 360 -18.91 -23.46 10.99
C GLU A 360 -19.07 -24.09 9.61
N TYR A 361 -18.28 -25.12 9.33
CA TYR A 361 -18.35 -25.89 8.09
C TYR A 361 -19.04 -27.22 8.34
N GLU A 362 -19.98 -27.59 7.48
CA GLU A 362 -20.66 -28.87 7.52
C GLU A 362 -19.76 -29.99 6.99
N LYS A 363 -19.39 -30.92 7.85
CA LYS A 363 -18.59 -32.11 7.53
C LYS A 363 -19.28 -33.35 8.07
N ASP A 364 -19.62 -34.28 7.19
CA ASP A 364 -20.21 -35.58 7.55
C ASP A 364 -21.45 -35.41 8.47
N GLU A 365 -22.40 -34.53 8.09
CA GLU A 365 -23.61 -34.17 8.86
C GLU A 365 -23.35 -33.51 10.23
N SER A 366 -22.12 -33.09 10.51
CA SER A 366 -21.72 -32.36 11.72
C SER A 366 -21.13 -31.00 11.41
N PHE A 367 -21.39 -29.99 12.24
CA PHE A 367 -20.80 -28.66 12.07
C PHE A 367 -19.48 -28.55 12.84
N VAL A 368 -18.40 -28.24 12.11
CA VAL A 368 -17.07 -28.04 12.66
C VAL A 368 -16.75 -26.54 12.69
N PRO A 369 -16.44 -25.95 13.86
CA PRO A 369 -16.13 -24.54 13.95
C PRO A 369 -14.78 -24.21 13.30
N LEU A 370 -14.78 -23.24 12.39
CA LEU A 370 -13.57 -22.74 11.77
C LEU A 370 -12.99 -21.61 12.63
N LYS A 371 -11.79 -21.84 13.14
CA LYS A 371 -11.04 -20.90 13.99
C LYS A 371 -9.83 -20.34 13.25
N GLU A 372 -9.44 -19.11 13.58
CA GLU A 372 -8.27 -18.45 12.98
C GLU A 372 -6.98 -19.23 13.30
N VAL A 373 -6.88 -19.75 14.53
CA VAL A 373 -5.81 -20.66 14.99
C VAL A 373 -6.44 -21.70 15.91
N ASP A 374 -6.00 -22.94 15.85
CA ASP A 374 -6.41 -24.00 16.76
C ASP A 374 -5.26 -24.97 17.07
N ALA A 375 -5.54 -26.06 17.78
CA ALA A 375 -4.52 -27.05 18.14
C ALA A 375 -3.92 -27.78 16.92
N SER A 376 -4.52 -27.67 15.74
CA SER A 376 -4.05 -28.27 14.50
C SER A 376 -3.23 -27.32 13.63
N SER A 377 -3.15 -26.03 13.99
CA SER A 377 -2.40 -25.01 13.24
C SER A 377 -0.92 -25.38 13.09
N GLY A 378 -0.38 -25.19 11.88
CA GLY A 378 1.03 -25.41 11.60
C GLY A 378 1.91 -24.40 12.33
N VAL A 379 3.05 -24.83 12.86
CA VAL A 379 4.02 -23.96 13.54
C VAL A 379 5.37 -24.07 12.82
N LEU A 380 5.94 -22.93 12.43
CA LEU A 380 7.28 -22.80 11.86
C LEU A 380 8.15 -21.99 12.82
N GLY A 381 9.10 -22.64 13.50
CA GLY A 381 9.92 -21.99 14.52
C GLY A 381 9.05 -21.48 15.67
N GLU A 382 9.01 -20.16 15.84
CA GLU A 382 8.19 -19.47 16.86
C GLU A 382 6.90 -18.86 16.29
N VAL A 383 6.65 -19.02 14.99
CA VAL A 383 5.54 -18.36 14.28
C VAL A 383 4.47 -19.39 13.91
N THR A 384 3.20 -19.06 14.14
CA THR A 384 2.04 -19.93 13.88
C THR A 384 1.36 -19.56 12.56
N MET A 385 1.04 -20.55 11.74
CA MET A 385 0.31 -20.36 10.48
C MET A 385 -1.17 -20.13 10.76
N LEU A 386 -1.75 -19.10 10.13
CA LEU A 386 -3.19 -18.90 10.17
C LEU A 386 -3.93 -20.00 9.41
N ASN A 387 -5.03 -20.48 9.98
CA ASN A 387 -5.83 -21.54 9.37
C ASN A 387 -6.60 -20.99 8.15
N THR A 388 -6.57 -21.74 7.05
CA THR A 388 -7.24 -21.45 5.78
C THR A 388 -8.33 -22.46 5.47
N LEU A 389 -9.15 -22.23 4.44
CA LEU A 389 -10.13 -23.23 3.99
C LEU A 389 -9.46 -24.55 3.55
N LYS A 390 -8.27 -24.46 2.95
CA LYS A 390 -7.43 -25.61 2.58
C LYS A 390 -6.95 -26.40 3.79
N HIS A 391 -6.62 -25.72 4.90
CA HIS A 391 -6.26 -26.36 6.17
C HIS A 391 -7.36 -27.31 6.67
N TYR A 392 -8.60 -26.83 6.65
CA TYR A 392 -9.77 -27.62 7.05
C TYR A 392 -10.29 -28.55 5.94
N LYS A 393 -9.68 -28.55 4.75
CA LYS A 393 -10.06 -29.34 3.56
C LYS A 393 -11.50 -29.09 3.12
N VAL A 394 -11.93 -27.83 3.16
CA VAL A 394 -13.27 -27.43 2.71
C VAL A 394 -13.38 -27.61 1.18
N PRO A 395 -14.36 -28.37 0.67
CA PRO A 395 -14.56 -28.56 -0.77
C PRO A 395 -15.30 -27.38 -1.42
N ASP A 396 -15.24 -27.30 -2.76
CA ASP A 396 -16.11 -26.40 -3.53
C ASP A 396 -17.58 -26.78 -3.34
N GLY A 397 -18.46 -25.79 -3.20
CA GLY A 397 -19.89 -25.97 -2.91
C GLY A 397 -20.23 -26.24 -1.45
N ALA A 398 -19.25 -26.17 -0.53
CA ALA A 398 -19.44 -26.44 0.89
C ALA A 398 -20.48 -25.53 1.57
N SER A 399 -21.28 -26.11 2.47
CA SER A 399 -22.19 -25.38 3.36
C SER A 399 -21.42 -24.75 4.51
N ILE A 400 -21.54 -23.43 4.67
CA ILE A 400 -20.96 -22.66 5.78
C ILE A 400 -22.10 -22.03 6.59
N LYS A 401 -22.17 -22.30 7.89
CA LYS A 401 -23.13 -21.70 8.80
C LYS A 401 -22.54 -20.49 9.50
N VAL A 402 -23.24 -19.36 9.45
CA VAL A 402 -22.88 -18.11 10.12
C VAL A 402 -23.66 -17.99 11.44
N LEU A 403 -22.92 -17.85 12.54
CA LEU A 403 -23.47 -17.73 13.89
C LEU A 403 -23.14 -16.35 14.48
N SER A 404 -24.15 -15.70 15.06
CA SER A 404 -24.00 -14.45 15.81
C SER A 404 -23.99 -14.72 17.32
N LYS A 405 -23.14 -13.98 18.07
CA LYS A 405 -23.08 -14.02 19.54
C LYS A 405 -24.29 -13.33 20.18
N THR A 406 -25.49 -13.89 20.03
CA THR A 406 -26.60 -13.68 20.96
C THR A 406 -26.68 -14.78 22.02
N HIS A 407 -25.88 -15.85 21.89
CA HIS A 407 -25.76 -16.93 22.86
C HIS A 407 -24.34 -17.00 23.47
N PRO A 408 -24.19 -17.07 24.81
CA PRO A 408 -22.88 -17.16 25.46
C PRO A 408 -22.37 -18.61 25.35
N SER A 409 -21.40 -18.87 24.46
CA SER A 409 -20.62 -20.12 24.49
C SER A 409 -19.26 -19.92 25.15
N LEU A 410 -18.86 -20.92 25.95
CA LEU A 410 -17.67 -20.98 26.79
C LEU A 410 -16.40 -21.29 25.96
N SER A 411 -15.90 -20.36 25.16
CA SER A 411 -14.45 -20.23 24.87
C SER A 411 -14.20 -19.05 23.92
N PRO A 412 -13.67 -17.91 24.39
CA PRO A 412 -13.40 -16.76 23.52
C PRO A 412 -12.08 -16.96 22.75
N GLN A 413 -12.14 -16.95 21.42
CA GLN A 413 -11.04 -16.36 20.65
C GLN A 413 -11.43 -14.91 20.35
N SER A 414 -10.69 -13.98 20.95
CA SER A 414 -10.63 -12.59 20.49
C SER A 414 -9.95 -12.56 19.12
N SER A 415 -10.42 -11.70 18.20
CA SER A 415 -9.80 -11.51 16.87
C SER A 415 -8.29 -11.30 17.01
N LEU A 416 -7.51 -12.11 16.28
CA LEU A 416 -6.05 -12.14 16.40
C LEU A 416 -5.41 -10.86 15.86
N LYS A 417 -6.01 -10.19 14.87
CA LYS A 417 -5.54 -8.90 14.34
C LYS A 417 -5.49 -7.78 15.40
N GLY A 418 -6.16 -7.95 16.55
CA GLY A 418 -6.08 -7.02 17.69
C GLY A 418 -4.81 -7.16 18.56
N ASP A 419 -3.99 -8.19 18.35
CA ASP A 419 -2.73 -8.40 19.08
C ASP A 419 -1.63 -7.47 18.54
N GLN A 420 -0.98 -6.71 19.42
CA GLN A 420 0.14 -5.82 19.04
C GLN A 420 1.30 -6.56 18.39
N ASN A 421 1.46 -7.85 18.70
CA ASN A 421 2.53 -8.70 18.17
C ASN A 421 2.04 -9.61 17.03
N TYR A 422 0.87 -9.35 16.43
CA TYR A 422 0.25 -10.20 15.40
C TYR A 422 1.21 -10.53 14.25
N SER A 423 1.91 -9.53 13.71
CA SER A 423 2.85 -9.71 12.59
C SER A 423 4.12 -10.49 12.92
N THR A 424 4.45 -10.63 14.21
CA THR A 424 5.61 -11.40 14.68
C THR A 424 5.25 -12.82 15.10
N LYS A 425 4.00 -13.04 15.52
CA LYS A 425 3.51 -14.33 16.02
C LYS A 425 2.84 -15.19 14.96
N TYR A 426 2.30 -14.56 13.92
CA TYR A 426 1.53 -15.24 12.89
C TYR A 426 2.07 -14.98 11.50
N PHE A 427 1.90 -15.97 10.62
CA PHE A 427 2.17 -15.84 9.18
C PHE A 427 1.04 -16.48 8.37
N HIS A 428 0.92 -16.08 7.10
CA HIS A 428 -0.09 -16.61 6.19
C HIS A 428 0.53 -17.23 4.94
N LEU A 429 0.75 -16.44 3.89
CA LEU A 429 1.25 -16.90 2.59
C LEU A 429 2.76 -16.65 2.44
N ILE A 430 3.28 -15.66 3.16
CA ILE A 430 4.70 -15.31 3.17
C ILE A 430 5.38 -15.94 4.39
N ASP A 431 6.44 -16.70 4.14
CA ASP A 431 7.27 -17.30 5.19
C ASP A 431 8.15 -16.22 5.86
N PRO A 432 8.13 -16.08 7.21
CA PRO A 432 8.89 -15.06 7.92
C PRO A 432 10.42 -15.19 7.82
N ASP A 433 10.98 -16.37 7.51
CA ASP A 433 12.44 -16.63 7.61
C ASP A 433 13.23 -16.45 6.29
N ILE A 434 12.62 -15.89 5.24
CA ILE A 434 13.23 -15.82 3.89
C ILE A 434 14.57 -15.07 3.84
N ASP A 435 14.83 -14.12 4.76
CA ASP A 435 16.12 -13.41 4.84
C ASP A 435 17.20 -14.12 5.67
N GLN A 436 16.83 -14.92 6.68
CA GLN A 436 17.82 -15.68 7.49
C GLN A 436 18.19 -17.03 6.86
N ASP A 437 17.26 -17.68 6.17
CA ASP A 437 17.44 -19.03 5.64
C ASP A 437 18.19 -19.08 4.29
N GLN A 438 18.53 -17.93 3.69
CA GLN A 438 19.36 -17.85 2.47
C GLN A 438 20.70 -18.59 2.60
N LYS A 439 21.21 -18.80 3.84
CA LYS A 439 22.49 -19.47 4.12
C LYS A 439 22.39 -20.95 4.48
N LYS A 440 21.22 -21.47 4.89
CA LYS A 440 21.15 -22.79 5.57
C LYS A 440 20.46 -23.91 4.78
N ASN A 441 19.52 -23.63 3.86
CA ASN A 441 18.80 -24.71 3.18
C ASN A 441 18.45 -24.41 1.70
N PRO A 442 19.26 -24.85 0.72
CA PRO A 442 19.01 -24.59 -0.70
C PRO A 442 17.86 -25.42 -1.30
N GLU A 443 17.35 -26.46 -0.64
CA GLU A 443 16.27 -27.31 -1.17
C GLU A 443 14.87 -26.64 -1.14
N ARG A 444 14.67 -25.60 -0.31
CA ARG A 444 13.43 -24.79 -0.30
C ARG A 444 13.41 -23.67 -1.34
N LYS A 445 14.45 -23.55 -2.17
CA LYS A 445 14.53 -22.53 -3.25
C LYS A 445 13.57 -22.85 -4.39
N LYS A 446 12.28 -22.53 -4.24
CA LYS A 446 11.52 -22.11 -5.43
C LYS A 446 12.02 -20.72 -5.77
N LEU A 447 12.86 -20.62 -6.81
CA LEU A 447 13.42 -19.37 -7.31
C LEU A 447 12.28 -18.55 -7.95
N LYS A 448 11.42 -17.95 -7.13
CA LYS A 448 10.29 -17.13 -7.58
C LYS A 448 10.81 -15.73 -7.90
N LEU A 449 10.95 -15.45 -9.19
CA LEU A 449 11.37 -14.14 -9.71
C LEU A 449 10.18 -13.17 -9.63
N LYS A 450 10.39 -12.03 -8.96
CA LYS A 450 9.37 -10.97 -8.82
C LYS A 450 8.86 -10.49 -10.18
N GLU A 451 9.74 -10.48 -11.18
CA GLU A 451 9.49 -10.02 -12.54
C GLU A 451 8.41 -10.83 -13.27
N VAL A 452 8.28 -12.13 -12.97
CA VAL A 452 7.25 -13.00 -13.58
C VAL A 452 5.84 -12.51 -13.23
N TYR A 453 5.68 -11.98 -12.02
CA TYR A 453 4.40 -11.51 -11.50
C TYR A 453 4.06 -10.07 -11.91
N LEU A 454 4.96 -9.33 -12.61
CA LEU A 454 4.64 -8.01 -13.16
C LEU A 454 3.49 -8.07 -14.19
N THR A 455 3.29 -9.23 -14.82
CA THR A 455 2.12 -9.48 -15.69
C THR A 455 0.78 -9.35 -14.94
N LYS A 456 0.75 -9.61 -13.63
CA LYS A 456 -0.43 -9.42 -12.78
C LYS A 456 -0.76 -7.95 -12.53
N LEU A 457 0.25 -7.08 -12.49
CA LEU A 457 0.02 -5.62 -12.46
C LEU A 457 -0.68 -5.17 -13.75
N LEU A 458 -0.25 -5.70 -14.90
CA LEU A 458 -0.85 -5.39 -16.19
C LEU A 458 -2.28 -5.94 -16.31
N SER A 459 -2.51 -7.19 -15.90
CA SER A 459 -3.87 -7.79 -15.84
C SER A 459 -4.79 -6.96 -14.95
N THR A 460 -4.32 -6.55 -13.75
CA THR A 460 -5.09 -5.68 -12.85
C THR A 460 -5.38 -4.32 -13.51
N LYS A 461 -4.39 -3.71 -14.17
CA LYS A 461 -4.58 -2.43 -14.89
C LYS A 461 -5.64 -2.57 -15.96
N VAL A 462 -5.59 -3.63 -16.77
CA VAL A 462 -6.56 -3.87 -17.85
C VAL A 462 -7.97 -4.03 -17.26
N ALA A 463 -8.13 -4.81 -16.19
CA ALA A 463 -9.42 -5.05 -15.55
C ALA A 463 -10.11 -3.77 -15.05
N VAL A 464 -9.35 -2.83 -14.48
CA VAL A 464 -9.90 -1.59 -13.90
C VAL A 464 -9.81 -0.38 -14.83
N HIS A 465 -9.29 -0.55 -16.06
CA HIS A 465 -8.92 0.58 -16.92
C HIS A 465 -10.12 1.45 -17.32
N SER A 466 -11.25 0.82 -17.64
CA SER A 466 -12.48 1.52 -18.04
C SER A 466 -12.98 2.47 -16.94
N PHE A 467 -12.93 2.05 -15.68
CA PHE A 467 -13.28 2.88 -14.53
C PHE A 467 -12.33 4.07 -14.36
N VAL A 468 -11.01 3.85 -14.58
CA VAL A 468 -10.01 4.93 -14.56
C VAL A 468 -10.28 5.94 -15.68
N GLU A 469 -10.49 5.48 -16.92
CA GLU A 469 -10.80 6.36 -18.05
C GLU A 469 -12.08 7.16 -17.81
N ASN A 470 -13.13 6.50 -17.33
CA ASN A 470 -14.42 7.15 -17.04
C ASN A 470 -14.24 8.24 -15.97
N LEU A 471 -13.56 7.92 -14.87
CA LEU A 471 -13.27 8.90 -13.82
C LEU A 471 -12.48 10.09 -14.36
N PHE A 472 -11.39 9.84 -15.08
CA PHE A 472 -10.52 10.88 -15.62
C PHE A 472 -11.26 11.80 -16.59
N ARG A 473 -11.98 11.23 -17.55
CA ARG A 473 -12.78 11.98 -18.53
C ARG A 473 -13.96 12.71 -17.88
N THR A 474 -14.46 12.24 -16.74
CA THR A 474 -15.47 12.98 -15.97
C THR A 474 -14.85 14.19 -15.26
N ILE A 475 -13.64 14.04 -14.69
CA ILE A 475 -12.93 15.13 -14.00
C ILE A 475 -12.56 16.28 -14.95
N TRP A 476 -11.98 15.98 -16.11
CA TRP A 476 -11.68 16.98 -17.14
C TRP A 476 -12.75 17.04 -18.24
N GLY A 477 -13.96 16.59 -17.92
CA GLY A 477 -15.13 16.71 -18.77
C GLY A 477 -15.84 18.04 -18.53
N THR A 478 -16.62 18.48 -19.52
CA THR A 478 -17.50 19.63 -19.39
C THR A 478 -18.94 19.19 -19.65
N PRO A 479 -19.71 18.85 -18.59
CA PRO A 479 -21.14 18.59 -18.74
C PRO A 479 -21.81 19.76 -19.47
N ASN A 480 -22.57 19.46 -20.54
CA ASN A 480 -23.21 20.49 -21.38
C ASN A 480 -22.24 21.54 -21.95
N LEU A 481 -20.97 21.18 -22.17
CA LEU A 481 -19.89 22.05 -22.65
C LEU A 481 -19.55 23.24 -21.73
N LYS A 482 -20.00 23.21 -20.47
CA LYS A 482 -19.72 24.23 -19.45
C LYS A 482 -18.82 23.65 -18.36
N ALA A 483 -17.82 24.42 -17.95
CA ALA A 483 -17.00 24.08 -16.80
C ALA A 483 -17.70 24.53 -15.51
N PRO A 484 -17.42 23.89 -14.35
CA PRO A 484 -17.88 24.38 -13.06
C PRO A 484 -17.52 25.87 -12.87
N PRO A 485 -18.44 26.71 -12.35
CA PRO A 485 -18.21 28.15 -12.22
C PRO A 485 -16.91 28.51 -11.52
N ALA A 486 -16.57 27.82 -10.43
CA ALA A 486 -15.35 28.03 -9.68
C ALA A 486 -14.07 27.73 -10.48
N ILE A 487 -14.07 26.71 -11.34
CA ILE A 487 -12.92 26.38 -12.20
C ILE A 487 -12.72 27.49 -13.23
N LYS A 488 -13.80 27.87 -13.93
CA LYS A 488 -13.73 28.92 -14.96
C LYS A 488 -13.27 30.24 -14.35
N TYR A 489 -13.91 30.67 -13.26
CA TYR A 489 -13.56 31.90 -12.55
C TYR A 489 -12.10 31.90 -12.11
N PHE A 490 -11.63 30.83 -11.46
CA PHE A 490 -10.27 30.77 -10.94
C PHE A 490 -9.22 30.67 -12.06
N PHE A 491 -9.52 29.98 -13.16
CA PHE A 491 -8.60 29.92 -14.31
C PHE A 491 -8.51 31.27 -15.04
N ASP A 492 -9.61 32.01 -15.15
CA ASP A 492 -9.60 33.37 -15.69
C ASP A 492 -8.80 34.31 -14.77
N PHE A 493 -8.92 34.16 -13.44
CA PHE A 493 -8.07 34.86 -12.48
C PHE A 493 -6.57 34.58 -12.74
N LEU A 494 -6.17 33.31 -12.89
CA LEU A 494 -4.77 32.95 -13.17
C LEU A 494 -4.28 33.53 -14.51
N ASP A 495 -5.12 33.50 -15.54
CA ASP A 495 -4.79 34.06 -16.86
C ASP A 495 -4.60 35.58 -16.76
N ALA A 496 -5.49 36.30 -16.07
CA ALA A 496 -5.35 37.74 -15.80
C ALA A 496 -4.09 38.08 -14.98
N GLN A 497 -3.72 37.22 -14.01
CA GLN A 497 -2.46 37.38 -13.28
C GLN A 497 -1.24 37.17 -14.18
N GLY A 498 -1.30 36.21 -15.11
CA GLY A 498 -0.26 36.03 -16.13
C GLY A 498 -0.10 37.25 -17.03
N GLU A 499 -1.21 37.82 -17.50
CA GLU A 499 -1.23 39.02 -18.34
C GLU A 499 -0.68 40.25 -17.60
N SER A 500 -1.12 40.50 -16.37
CA SER A 500 -0.65 41.63 -15.55
C SER A 500 0.87 41.60 -15.34
N LYS A 501 1.43 40.40 -15.19
CA LYS A 501 2.87 40.14 -15.03
C LYS A 501 3.63 39.99 -16.34
N ARG A 502 2.95 40.14 -17.49
CA ARG A 502 3.53 39.99 -18.83
C ARG A 502 4.20 38.63 -19.05
N ILE A 503 3.60 37.57 -18.53
CA ILE A 503 4.07 36.20 -18.72
C ILE A 503 3.58 35.72 -20.09
N ASN A 504 4.49 35.67 -21.05
CA ASN A 504 4.20 35.23 -22.42
C ASN A 504 4.34 33.71 -22.63
N ASP A 505 4.85 32.98 -21.64
CA ASP A 505 5.05 31.53 -21.73
C ASP A 505 3.76 30.77 -21.31
N PRO A 506 3.05 30.11 -22.25
CA PRO A 506 1.82 29.38 -21.95
C PRO A 506 2.04 28.18 -21.01
N ASP A 507 3.27 27.66 -20.93
CA ASP A 507 3.60 26.57 -20.00
C ASP A 507 3.45 27.01 -18.54
N VAL A 508 3.73 28.28 -18.23
CA VAL A 508 3.60 28.82 -16.87
C VAL A 508 2.14 28.78 -16.42
N LEU A 509 1.22 29.26 -17.27
CA LEU A 509 -0.22 29.23 -17.00
C LEU A 509 -0.74 27.79 -16.87
N HIS A 510 -0.29 26.89 -17.74
CA HIS A 510 -0.61 25.46 -17.63
C HIS A 510 -0.16 24.88 -16.29
N ILE A 511 1.06 25.22 -15.84
CA ILE A 511 1.59 24.77 -14.56
C ILE A 511 0.80 25.37 -13.39
N TRP A 512 0.45 26.65 -13.42
CA TRP A 512 -0.37 27.26 -12.37
C TRP A 512 -1.74 26.61 -12.25
N LYS A 513 -2.42 26.36 -13.39
CA LYS A 513 -3.71 25.64 -13.42
C LYS A 513 -3.57 24.22 -12.86
N THR A 514 -2.48 23.53 -13.21
CA THR A 514 -2.19 22.17 -12.72
C THR A 514 -1.88 22.12 -11.23
N ASN A 515 -1.09 23.07 -10.74
CA ASN A 515 -0.68 23.15 -9.34
C ASN A 515 -1.79 23.66 -8.42
N SER A 516 -2.78 24.39 -8.95
CA SER A 516 -3.88 24.94 -8.17
C SER A 516 -5.07 24.00 -8.03
N LEU A 517 -5.44 23.29 -9.11
CA LEU A 517 -6.65 22.45 -9.13
C LEU A 517 -6.33 20.95 -9.04
N PRO A 518 -5.80 20.27 -10.09
CA PRO A 518 -5.66 18.82 -10.05
C PRO A 518 -4.68 18.35 -8.98
N LEU A 519 -3.56 19.06 -8.75
CA LEU A 519 -2.60 18.69 -7.72
C LEU A 519 -3.16 18.81 -6.29
N ARG A 520 -3.93 19.87 -6.01
CA ARG A 520 -4.36 20.20 -4.65
C ARG A 520 -5.70 19.60 -4.27
N PHE A 521 -6.63 19.58 -5.20
CA PHE A 521 -7.98 19.07 -4.98
C PHE A 521 -8.12 17.64 -5.49
N TRP A 522 -7.99 17.41 -6.80
CA TRP A 522 -8.32 16.11 -7.39
C TRP A 522 -7.41 14.99 -6.88
N VAL A 523 -6.09 15.16 -6.85
CA VAL A 523 -5.18 14.14 -6.28
C VAL A 523 -5.53 13.82 -4.84
N ASN A 524 -5.93 14.82 -4.04
CA ASN A 524 -6.32 14.60 -2.66
C ASN A 524 -7.58 13.73 -2.56
N ILE A 525 -8.59 13.99 -3.41
CA ILE A 525 -9.81 13.18 -3.50
C ILE A 525 -9.53 11.76 -4.04
N LEU A 526 -8.73 11.62 -5.09
CA LEU A 526 -8.36 10.32 -5.67
C LEU A 526 -7.61 9.43 -4.67
N LYS A 527 -6.68 10.01 -3.89
CA LYS A 527 -5.93 9.26 -2.87
C LYS A 527 -6.71 9.01 -1.60
N ASN A 528 -7.73 9.82 -1.32
CA ASN A 528 -8.50 9.75 -0.08
C ASN A 528 -10.01 9.66 -0.35
N PRO A 529 -10.50 8.56 -0.97
CA PRO A 529 -11.92 8.38 -1.22
C PRO A 529 -12.75 8.34 0.06
N GLN A 530 -12.15 7.98 1.21
CA GLN A 530 -12.78 8.08 2.52
C GLN A 530 -13.11 9.53 2.93
N PHE A 531 -12.59 10.54 2.25
CA PHE A 531 -13.07 11.92 2.47
C PHE A 531 -14.45 12.16 1.86
N VAL A 532 -14.84 11.36 0.88
CA VAL A 532 -16.10 11.51 0.12
C VAL A 532 -17.12 10.46 0.54
N PHE A 533 -16.68 9.24 0.84
CA PHE A 533 -17.55 8.10 1.15
C PHE A 533 -17.36 7.59 2.57
N ASP A 534 -18.43 7.06 3.15
CA ASP A 534 -18.37 6.27 4.39
C ASP A 534 -17.77 4.90 4.08
N MET A 535 -16.44 4.83 4.12
CA MET A 535 -15.68 3.63 3.82
C MET A 535 -14.34 3.63 4.55
N GLU A 536 -13.79 2.42 4.74
CA GLU A 536 -12.44 2.22 5.25
C GLU A 536 -11.45 2.11 4.09
N LYS A 537 -10.33 2.82 4.18
CA LYS A 537 -9.24 2.74 3.19
C LYS A 537 -8.13 1.82 3.72
N THR A 538 -8.01 0.63 3.14
CA THR A 538 -6.91 -0.29 3.45
C THR A 538 -5.58 0.19 2.83
N PRO A 539 -4.41 -0.09 3.44
CA PRO A 539 -3.10 0.27 2.88
C PRO A 539 -2.83 -0.22 1.43
N PRO A 540 -3.19 -1.45 1.02
CA PRO A 540 -3.00 -1.90 -0.36
C PRO A 540 -3.84 -1.10 -1.38
N LEU A 541 -5.06 -0.74 -1.00
CA LEU A 541 -5.92 0.14 -1.79
C LEU A 541 -5.31 1.54 -1.93
N ASP A 542 -4.74 2.10 -0.86
CA ASP A 542 -3.99 3.36 -0.92
C ASP A 542 -2.80 3.28 -1.88
N GLY A 543 -2.08 2.15 -1.89
CA GLY A 543 -1.02 1.86 -2.84
C GLY A 543 -1.50 1.89 -4.30
N CYS A 544 -2.66 1.30 -4.59
CA CYS A 544 -3.26 1.30 -5.93
C CYS A 544 -3.76 2.70 -6.35
N LEU A 545 -4.47 3.39 -5.46
CA LEU A 545 -4.95 4.75 -5.71
C LEU A 545 -3.79 5.74 -5.90
N SER A 546 -2.66 5.53 -5.22
CA SER A 546 -1.45 6.31 -5.43
C SER A 546 -0.85 6.12 -6.82
N VAL A 547 -0.89 4.91 -7.38
CA VAL A 547 -0.47 4.64 -8.76
C VAL A 547 -1.37 5.36 -9.76
N ILE A 548 -2.70 5.29 -9.55
CA ILE A 548 -3.68 5.98 -10.40
C ILE A 548 -3.54 7.49 -10.29
N ALA A 549 -3.38 8.04 -9.09
CA ALA A 549 -3.17 9.47 -8.87
C ALA A 549 -1.86 9.97 -9.49
N GLN A 550 -0.81 9.14 -9.52
CA GLN A 550 0.43 9.46 -10.22
C GLN A 550 0.21 9.50 -11.74
N ALA A 551 -0.51 8.54 -12.31
CA ALA A 551 -0.88 8.55 -13.73
C ALA A 551 -1.77 9.75 -14.08
N PHE A 552 -2.71 10.11 -13.20
CA PHE A 552 -3.52 11.32 -13.31
C PHE A 552 -2.63 12.56 -13.40
N MET A 553 -1.68 12.74 -12.47
CA MET A 553 -0.76 13.88 -12.49
C MET A 553 0.19 13.89 -13.70
N ASP A 554 0.68 12.72 -14.12
CA ASP A 554 1.53 12.60 -15.30
C ASP A 554 0.78 13.03 -16.59
N SER A 555 -0.55 12.95 -16.60
CA SER A 555 -1.42 13.45 -17.69
C SER A 555 -1.43 14.97 -17.82
N PHE A 556 -1.09 15.70 -16.75
CA PHE A 556 -0.94 17.16 -16.78
C PHE A 556 0.51 17.60 -17.02
N SER A 557 1.45 16.67 -17.13
CA SER A 557 2.86 17.01 -17.34
C SER A 557 3.11 17.55 -18.75
N LEU A 558 3.88 18.63 -18.85
CA LEU A 558 4.35 19.19 -20.11
C LEU A 558 5.54 18.42 -20.70
N ALA A 559 6.26 17.65 -19.88
CA ALA A 559 7.45 16.94 -20.31
C ALA A 559 7.10 15.67 -21.11
N GLU A 560 7.67 15.51 -22.29
CA GLU A 560 7.63 14.26 -23.06
C GLU A 560 8.83 13.40 -22.67
N LYS A 561 8.63 12.48 -21.72
CA LYS A 561 9.66 11.55 -21.28
C LYS A 561 9.50 10.22 -22.01
N GLN A 562 10.54 9.80 -22.74
CA GLN A 562 10.65 8.40 -23.17
C GLN A 562 10.99 7.55 -21.95
N LEU A 563 10.08 6.63 -21.62
CA LEU A 563 10.28 5.72 -20.49
C LEU A 563 11.09 4.51 -20.93
N GLY A 564 12.03 4.09 -20.08
CA GLY A 564 12.91 2.95 -20.29
C GLY A 564 12.84 1.92 -19.17
N LYS A 565 13.69 0.88 -19.26
CA LYS A 565 13.73 -0.25 -18.32
C LYS A 565 13.93 0.14 -16.84
N HIS A 566 14.56 1.29 -16.59
CA HIS A 566 14.90 1.75 -15.23
C HIS A 566 13.87 2.73 -14.65
N ASP A 567 12.81 3.05 -15.39
CA ASP A 567 11.74 3.88 -14.87
C ASP A 567 10.85 3.12 -13.90
N PRO A 568 10.26 3.80 -12.90
CA PRO A 568 9.36 3.18 -11.94
C PRO A 568 8.20 2.43 -12.62
N THR A 569 7.87 1.23 -12.14
CA THR A 569 6.85 0.34 -12.71
C THR A 569 5.48 1.01 -12.82
N ASN A 570 5.09 1.84 -11.85
CA ASN A 570 3.85 2.61 -11.89
C ASN A 570 3.77 3.57 -13.09
N LYS A 571 4.90 4.14 -13.54
CA LYS A 571 4.96 4.98 -14.75
C LYS A 571 4.88 4.16 -16.02
N LEU A 572 5.56 3.00 -16.04
CA LEU A 572 5.51 2.07 -17.18
C LEU A 572 4.10 1.54 -17.43
N LEU A 573 3.34 1.32 -16.36
CA LEU A 573 1.99 0.71 -16.40
C LEU A 573 0.97 1.54 -17.20
N TYR A 574 1.06 2.87 -17.13
CA TYR A 574 0.17 3.81 -17.84
C TYR A 574 0.84 4.55 -19.00
N ALA A 575 2.11 4.27 -19.30
CA ALA A 575 2.93 4.99 -20.27
C ALA A 575 2.24 5.24 -21.63
N LYS A 576 1.53 4.23 -22.14
CA LYS A 576 0.84 4.29 -23.44
C LYS A 576 -0.38 5.21 -23.42
N ASP A 577 -1.05 5.33 -22.28
CA ASP A 577 -2.30 6.08 -22.12
C ASP A 577 -2.03 7.57 -21.87
N ILE A 578 -0.94 7.90 -21.16
CA ILE A 578 -0.58 9.28 -20.79
C ILE A 578 -0.50 10.22 -22.00
N SER A 579 0.00 9.74 -23.14
CA SER A 579 0.09 10.55 -24.36
C SER A 579 -1.28 11.02 -24.87
N GLN A 580 -2.31 10.18 -24.71
CA GLN A 580 -3.68 10.52 -25.06
C GLN A 580 -4.29 11.46 -24.01
N TYR A 581 -4.13 11.16 -22.72
CA TYR A 581 -4.64 12.01 -21.65
C TYR A 581 -4.05 13.42 -21.66
N LYS A 582 -2.76 13.58 -22.01
CA LYS A 582 -2.14 14.91 -22.21
C LYS A 582 -2.84 15.73 -23.29
N LYS A 583 -3.30 15.09 -24.38
CA LYS A 583 -4.06 15.78 -25.44
C LYS A 583 -5.43 16.21 -24.93
N GLU A 584 -6.12 15.34 -24.20
CA GLU A 584 -7.43 15.63 -23.59
C GLU A 584 -7.33 16.77 -22.56
N VAL A 585 -6.32 16.77 -21.69
CA VAL A 585 -6.06 17.84 -20.72
C VAL A 585 -5.79 19.19 -21.41
N ARG A 586 -4.96 19.20 -22.47
CA ARG A 586 -4.71 20.41 -23.27
C ARG A 586 -6.00 20.93 -23.90
N ALA A 587 -6.84 20.04 -24.42
CA ALA A 587 -8.14 20.39 -24.98
C ALA A 587 -9.10 20.95 -23.90
N TYR A 588 -9.11 20.35 -22.71
CA TYR A 588 -9.88 20.82 -21.56
C TYR A 588 -9.48 22.24 -21.13
N TYR A 589 -8.20 22.52 -20.90
CA TYR A 589 -7.74 23.86 -20.54
C TYR A 589 -8.05 24.90 -21.63
N LYS A 590 -7.92 24.51 -22.90
CA LYS A 590 -8.33 25.35 -24.02
C LYS A 590 -9.84 25.63 -23.98
N GLN A 591 -10.66 24.61 -23.77
CA GLN A 591 -12.11 24.76 -23.71
C GLN A 591 -12.55 25.67 -22.57
N VAL A 592 -11.97 25.53 -21.37
CA VAL A 592 -12.27 26.42 -20.22
C VAL A 592 -11.87 27.86 -20.54
N ARG A 593 -10.71 28.07 -21.15
CA ARG A 593 -10.26 29.42 -21.54
C ARG A 593 -11.19 30.06 -22.58
N ASP A 594 -11.60 29.27 -23.59
CA ASP A 594 -12.42 29.75 -24.71
C ASP A 594 -13.91 29.98 -24.30
N GLN A 595 -14.33 29.58 -23.09
CA GLN A 595 -15.65 29.91 -22.54
C GLN A 595 -15.77 31.41 -22.21
N PRO A 596 -16.98 31.99 -22.29
CA PRO A 596 -17.21 33.37 -21.88
C PRO A 596 -16.83 33.58 -20.41
N PRO A 597 -16.27 34.75 -20.04
CA PRO A 597 -15.98 35.06 -18.65
C PRO A 597 -17.26 35.11 -17.83
N ILE A 598 -17.19 34.67 -16.58
CA ILE A 598 -18.33 34.70 -15.66
C ILE A 598 -18.49 36.13 -15.14
N ASN A 599 -19.72 36.64 -15.15
CA ASN A 599 -20.01 37.95 -14.60
C ASN A 599 -19.75 37.98 -13.09
N SER A 600 -19.10 39.02 -12.56
CA SER A 600 -18.81 39.15 -11.13
C SER A 600 -20.06 39.08 -10.23
N SER A 601 -21.22 39.58 -10.70
CA SER A 601 -22.48 39.45 -9.96
C SER A 601 -22.96 38.00 -9.90
N GLU A 602 -22.94 37.30 -11.04
CA GLU A 602 -23.34 35.90 -11.17
C GLU A 602 -22.46 35.00 -10.30
N PHE A 603 -21.16 35.23 -10.29
CA PHE A 603 -20.25 34.45 -9.45
C PHE A 603 -20.45 34.72 -7.96
N LYS A 604 -20.72 35.97 -7.56
CA LYS A 604 -21.08 36.30 -6.17
C LYS A 604 -22.39 35.64 -5.75
N GLU A 605 -23.39 35.59 -6.62
CA GLU A 605 -24.65 34.88 -6.37
C GLU A 605 -24.39 33.38 -6.14
N PHE A 606 -23.58 32.73 -7.00
CA PHE A 606 -23.14 31.35 -6.78
C PHE A 606 -22.50 31.15 -5.40
N LEU A 607 -21.57 32.02 -5.00
CA LEU A 607 -20.92 31.95 -3.69
C LEU A 607 -21.88 32.19 -2.52
N HIS A 608 -22.86 33.10 -2.67
CA HIS A 608 -23.90 33.30 -1.67
C HIS A 608 -24.81 32.07 -1.53
N GLU A 609 -25.16 31.42 -2.64
CA GLU A 609 -25.92 30.17 -2.61
C GLU A 609 -25.15 29.06 -1.89
N GLU A 610 -23.86 28.89 -2.18
CA GLU A 610 -23.01 27.90 -1.50
C GLU A 610 -22.87 28.22 0.01
N SER A 611 -22.75 29.50 0.38
CA SER A 611 -22.72 29.91 1.80
C SER A 611 -24.03 29.55 2.50
N LYS A 612 -25.16 29.86 1.86
CA LYS A 612 -26.51 29.62 2.40
C LYS A 612 -26.84 28.13 2.53
N LYS A 613 -26.38 27.30 1.59
CA LYS A 613 -26.57 25.84 1.65
C LYS A 613 -25.98 25.21 2.92
N HIS A 614 -25.00 25.88 3.54
CA HIS A 614 -24.16 25.31 4.59
C HIS A 614 -24.03 26.20 5.85
N GLU A 615 -24.88 27.23 5.98
CA GLU A 615 -24.86 28.28 7.02
C GLU A 615 -24.88 27.74 8.47
N ASN A 616 -25.26 26.48 8.68
CA ASN A 616 -25.38 25.86 10.00
C ASN A 616 -24.55 24.57 10.18
N GLU A 617 -23.63 24.27 9.26
CA GLU A 617 -22.83 23.05 9.31
C GLU A 617 -21.66 23.14 10.31
N PHE A 618 -21.16 24.36 10.54
CA PHE A 618 -19.96 24.60 11.35
C PHE A 618 -20.19 25.51 12.56
N ASN A 619 -19.37 25.30 13.59
CA ASN A 619 -19.29 26.12 14.77
C ASN A 619 -18.23 27.22 14.59
N GLU A 620 -18.66 28.37 14.07
CA GLU A 620 -17.78 29.54 13.88
C GLU A 620 -17.14 30.00 15.21
N SER A 621 -17.87 29.93 16.33
CA SER A 621 -17.36 30.37 17.63
C SER A 621 -16.17 29.53 18.10
N ALA A 622 -16.21 28.20 17.89
CA ALA A 622 -15.08 27.32 18.19
C ALA A 622 -13.86 27.66 17.31
N ALA A 623 -14.07 27.88 16.01
CA ALA A 623 -12.98 28.24 15.11
C ALA A 623 -12.34 29.58 15.46
N LEU A 624 -13.15 30.59 15.83
CA LEU A 624 -12.69 31.90 16.28
C LEU A 624 -11.87 31.83 17.57
N ARG A 625 -12.27 30.98 18.53
CA ARG A 625 -11.51 30.75 19.77
C ARG A 625 -10.14 30.13 19.51
N GLU A 626 -10.05 29.19 18.56
CA GLU A 626 -8.77 28.63 18.15
C GLU A 626 -7.92 29.63 17.36
N LEU A 627 -8.52 30.48 16.51
CA LEU A 627 -7.81 31.57 15.83
C LEU A 627 -7.24 32.60 16.81
N TYR A 628 -8.00 32.93 17.87
CA TYR A 628 -7.54 33.87 18.89
C TYR A 628 -6.22 33.43 19.52
N LYS A 629 -5.96 32.13 19.70
CA LYS A 629 -4.69 31.64 20.24
C LYS A 629 -3.49 32.07 19.38
N TYR A 630 -3.65 32.08 18.06
CA TYR A 630 -2.62 32.59 17.15
C TYR A 630 -2.50 34.11 17.23
N MET A 631 -3.63 34.82 17.30
CA MET A 631 -3.65 36.28 17.47
C MET A 631 -2.96 36.71 18.77
N GLN A 632 -3.20 36.01 19.86
CA GLN A 632 -2.60 36.28 21.17
C GLN A 632 -1.10 35.98 21.16
N ARG A 633 -0.69 34.86 20.54
CA ARG A 633 0.72 34.44 20.48
C ARG A 633 1.60 35.40 19.69
N TYR A 634 1.07 36.01 18.63
CA TYR A 634 1.82 36.89 17.71
C TYR A 634 1.27 38.32 17.71
N PHE A 635 0.70 38.76 18.84
CA PHE A 635 -0.04 40.01 18.93
C PHE A 635 0.80 41.24 18.56
N ASP A 636 2.05 41.29 19.03
CA ASP A 636 2.94 42.42 18.83
C ASP A 636 3.40 42.50 17.36
N GLU A 637 3.65 41.36 16.72
CA GLU A 637 4.00 41.27 15.31
C GLU A 637 2.83 41.65 14.40
N ILE A 638 1.61 41.22 14.75
CA ILE A 638 0.37 41.62 14.04
C ILE A 638 0.19 43.13 14.15
N LYS A 639 0.33 43.70 15.34
CA LYS A 639 0.22 45.15 15.56
C LYS A 639 1.26 45.93 14.75
N LEU A 640 2.51 45.48 14.75
CA LEU A 640 3.57 46.08 13.96
C LEU A 640 3.26 46.03 12.46
N LYS A 641 2.72 44.92 11.97
CA LYS A 641 2.34 44.78 10.56
C LYS A 641 1.20 45.71 10.16
N LEU A 642 0.20 45.87 11.04
CA LEU A 642 -0.88 46.85 10.86
C LEU A 642 -0.35 48.28 10.79
N ASP A 643 0.63 48.63 11.62
CA ASP A 643 1.28 49.94 11.58
C ASP A 643 2.01 50.17 10.24
N GLN A 644 2.73 49.16 9.74
CA GLN A 644 3.43 49.22 8.45
C GLN A 644 2.46 49.36 7.26
N ASN A 645 1.31 48.71 7.33
CA ASN A 645 0.30 48.72 6.27
C ASN A 645 -0.65 49.93 6.34
N GLY A 646 -0.37 50.91 7.22
CA GLY A 646 -1.17 52.14 7.31
C GLY A 646 -2.58 51.93 7.86
N ALA A 647 -2.77 50.93 8.73
CA ALA A 647 -4.07 50.65 9.33
C ALA A 647 -4.63 51.87 10.11
N PRO A 648 -5.95 52.16 10.01
CA PRO A 648 -6.61 53.20 10.79
C PRO A 648 -6.43 52.98 12.29
N VAL A 649 -6.51 54.06 13.08
CA VAL A 649 -6.38 53.99 14.55
C VAL A 649 -7.51 53.15 15.15
N GLU A 650 -8.72 53.27 14.58
CA GLU A 650 -9.90 52.52 15.00
C GLU A 650 -9.69 51.00 14.90
N LEU A 651 -8.99 50.53 13.87
CA LEU A 651 -8.72 49.10 13.68
C LEU A 651 -7.75 48.56 14.75
N LYS A 652 -6.80 49.38 15.18
CA LYS A 652 -5.85 49.04 16.24
C LYS A 652 -6.53 49.04 17.61
N GLU A 653 -7.44 49.99 17.85
CA GLU A 653 -8.29 50.00 19.04
C GLU A 653 -9.21 48.78 19.09
N GLN A 654 -9.79 48.38 17.95
CA GLN A 654 -10.58 47.15 17.85
C GLN A 654 -9.76 45.90 18.17
N LEU A 655 -8.53 45.78 17.66
CA LEU A 655 -7.63 44.68 17.99
C LEU A 655 -7.33 44.62 19.51
N GLN A 656 -7.07 45.76 20.14
CA GLN A 656 -6.86 45.83 21.59
C GLN A 656 -8.13 45.48 22.38
N HIS A 657 -9.28 45.94 21.92
CA HIS A 657 -10.57 45.63 22.53
C HIS A 657 -10.86 44.12 22.49
N VAL A 658 -10.66 43.46 21.34
CA VAL A 658 -10.81 42.00 21.22
C VAL A 658 -9.90 41.28 22.22
N LYS A 659 -8.63 41.68 22.32
CA LYS A 659 -7.70 41.10 23.32
C LYS A 659 -8.23 41.24 24.75
N SER A 660 -8.72 42.43 25.12
CA SER A 660 -9.26 42.67 26.46
C SER A 660 -10.47 41.80 26.80
N LEU A 661 -11.36 41.55 25.82
CA LEU A 661 -12.55 40.70 26.00
C LEU A 661 -12.13 39.25 26.26
N PHE A 662 -11.24 38.68 25.45
CA PHE A 662 -10.76 37.31 25.63
C PHE A 662 -9.89 37.12 26.89
N ASP A 663 -9.07 38.11 27.26
CA ASP A 663 -8.26 38.04 28.48
C ASP A 663 -9.13 38.10 29.76
N SER A 664 -10.28 38.80 29.70
CA SER A 664 -11.24 38.85 30.80
C SER A 664 -11.90 37.49 31.06
N LEU A 665 -12.16 36.70 30.01
CA LEU A 665 -12.72 35.36 30.09
C LEU A 665 -11.74 34.32 30.68
N ASN A 666 -10.43 34.54 30.54
CA ASN A 666 -9.41 33.65 31.10
C ASN A 666 -9.13 33.92 32.59
N CYS A 667 -9.60 35.06 33.12
CA CYS A 667 -9.47 35.46 34.53
C CYS A 667 -10.69 35.11 35.40
N SER A 668 -11.76 34.60 34.78
CA SER A 668 -13.02 34.14 35.40
C SER A 668 -13.14 32.63 35.30
#